data_AF-A0A176VWZ9-F1
#
_entry.id   AF-A0A176VWZ9-F1
#
_cell.length_a   1.000
_cell.length_b   1.000
_cell.length_c   1.000
_cell.angle_alpha   90.00
_cell.angle_beta   90.00
_cell.angle_gamma   90.00
#
_symmetry.space_group_name_H-M   'P 1'
#
loop_
_entity.id
_entity.type
_entity.pdbx_description
1 polymer ?
#
loop_
_entity_poly.entity_id
_entity_poly.type
_entity_poly.pdbx_seq_one_letter_code
_entity_poly.pdbx_strand_id
1 'polypeptide(L)'
;MTSESGDQNPGDPVSRERRRKVEKIFQQFDLNGDGRLNRDEMAALVIAVNPRVKFSEEQISAILDEVFRTYGDYIEGDKGLSLDGLVRTYDDGAGDVDRDFDALALDLDEGDGGVDLSGDRFVDDLNNRETASVASGSTAPRGAVSITDENKFVRRKENVGAWASSPNNGIVYDESWKLVEDLELFLRRVDQKIESKKKEKEEKKPTASAVEAGDWSKDLGSISQREDEAGLGGRKPEELGSDYVTFKKSLVDFRTKADGLRIRGDSRGDLIAFDAHLAMGRTLSDHRWYSEALTSFQRSVELKPNDTRAHFRAGNALYSIGRVSEARAAYEKALETAQSSHAALRPQVHVNLGIALEGEGMLLGACEHYREAAILSPQHYRALKHLGSALLGVGEYRAAEKALEEAIYLKPDYADAHCDLGSALHALGDDERAISEFQRAIDLKLDHVDALYNLGGLLRDSGKYARAADMYAKVLSIRPRDWRAQLNRAVSLLGAGDSEGAKKPLKEAFKMTNRVEVYDAIMYLKHMQKRPKGFNSAIQSAQEGMVRGDSNGAVVPSPDGYMVIELGKFHRATSKTSPRLWLGCALDIRRFQKQTRLHKFESSTLKHEIDDNAKKSGEVGPSANLIRKAELEKILRRLLHFLTPEAFQASVKAINEKLLGVLDRSATGRVDLGMFLASISPLCASLTPEKRKRLVFQILTWRNPVSEGEIAKTDAKTYIKFMRAIFLPTQGTSDMWELHGDDDQVNISYPEFVEMFDDLDWGFGILNLLAKLEGGDRLRHQGLPCAVCSYPIMGSRFKEVTSNFNLCSTCYSEGKVPTSFKQDEYNFREYGIDTESMKDRFKFFNLRNSPGSMKQQ
;
A
#
# COMPACT_ATOMS: atom_id res chain seq x y z
N MET A 1 -37.39 4.19 -35.75
CA MET A 1 -36.06 4.28 -36.41
C MET A 1 -35.12 3.49 -35.53
N THR A 2 -34.58 2.41 -36.07
CA THR A 2 -33.77 1.40 -35.37
C THR A 2 -32.55 2.02 -34.71
N SER A 3 -32.42 1.83 -33.40
CA SER A 3 -31.28 2.20 -32.57
C SER A 3 -30.23 1.11 -32.63
N GLU A 4 -29.01 1.46 -33.03
CA GLU A 4 -27.82 0.62 -32.93
C GLU A 4 -27.40 0.50 -31.46
N SER A 5 -27.69 -0.66 -30.88
CA SER A 5 -27.02 -1.17 -29.69
C SER A 5 -25.58 -1.53 -30.05
N GLY A 6 -24.64 -1.21 -29.15
CA GLY A 6 -23.27 -1.73 -29.21
C GLY A 6 -23.28 -3.23 -28.96
N ASP A 7 -23.57 -4.00 -30.02
CA ASP A 7 -23.33 -5.43 -30.08
C ASP A 7 -21.83 -5.67 -29.91
N GLN A 8 -21.46 -6.36 -28.83
CA GLN A 8 -20.26 -7.18 -28.86
C GLN A 8 -20.42 -8.12 -30.04
N ASN A 9 -19.55 -7.96 -31.03
CA ASN A 9 -19.62 -8.68 -32.29
C ASN A 9 -19.79 -10.20 -32.02
N PRO A 10 -20.94 -10.83 -32.32
CA PRO A 10 -21.16 -12.28 -32.12
C PRO A 10 -20.28 -13.14 -33.06
N GLY A 11 -19.39 -12.49 -33.81
CA GLY A 11 -18.34 -13.04 -34.65
C GLY A 11 -17.03 -13.42 -33.94
N ASP A 12 -16.80 -13.05 -32.67
CA ASP A 12 -15.51 -13.31 -32.01
C ASP A 12 -15.39 -14.80 -31.58
N PRO A 13 -14.44 -15.59 -32.13
CA PRO A 13 -14.30 -17.01 -31.82
C PRO A 13 -14.10 -17.29 -30.33
N VAL A 14 -13.46 -16.38 -29.58
CA VAL A 14 -13.21 -16.52 -28.13
C VAL A 14 -14.50 -16.40 -27.31
N SER A 15 -15.41 -15.51 -27.71
CA SER A 15 -16.71 -15.33 -27.04
C SER A 15 -17.63 -16.55 -27.24
N ARG A 16 -17.58 -17.17 -28.43
CA ARG A 16 -18.34 -18.40 -28.73
C ARG A 16 -17.82 -19.62 -27.98
N GLU A 17 -16.51 -19.78 -27.89
CA GLU A 17 -15.91 -20.89 -27.16
C GLU A 17 -16.24 -20.80 -25.67
N ARG A 18 -16.12 -19.61 -25.08
CA ARG A 18 -16.45 -19.38 -23.67
C ARG A 18 -17.94 -19.65 -23.38
N ARG A 19 -18.85 -19.19 -24.25
CA ARG A 19 -20.29 -19.50 -24.11
C ARG A 19 -20.56 -21.01 -24.18
N ARG A 20 -19.89 -21.74 -25.07
CA ARG A 20 -20.00 -23.21 -25.17
C ARG A 20 -19.52 -23.94 -23.91
N LYS A 21 -18.46 -23.45 -23.26
CA LYS A 21 -17.99 -24.01 -21.98
C LYS A 21 -19.05 -23.82 -20.89
N VAL A 22 -19.62 -22.64 -20.78
CA VAL A 22 -20.71 -22.38 -19.81
C VAL A 22 -21.94 -23.23 -20.12
N GLU A 23 -22.31 -23.41 -21.40
CA GLU A 23 -23.40 -24.30 -21.81
C GLU A 23 -23.20 -25.75 -21.36
N LYS A 24 -21.98 -26.28 -21.49
CA LYS A 24 -21.64 -27.64 -21.05
C LYS A 24 -21.63 -27.77 -19.51
N ILE A 25 -21.12 -26.77 -18.79
CA ILE A 25 -21.22 -26.72 -17.32
C ILE A 25 -22.68 -26.71 -16.91
N PHE A 26 -23.49 -25.84 -17.52
CA PHE A 26 -24.92 -25.73 -17.24
C PHE A 26 -25.63 -27.07 -17.45
N GLN A 27 -25.39 -27.75 -18.58
CA GLN A 27 -25.97 -29.06 -18.88
C GLN A 27 -25.55 -30.16 -17.90
N GLN A 28 -24.36 -30.08 -17.32
CA GLN A 28 -23.91 -31.07 -16.32
C GLN A 28 -24.68 -30.96 -15.00
N PHE A 29 -25.14 -29.75 -14.65
CA PHE A 29 -25.77 -29.45 -13.36
C PHE A 29 -27.28 -29.22 -13.44
N ASP A 30 -27.87 -29.04 -14.62
CA ASP A 30 -29.32 -29.10 -14.85
C ASP A 30 -29.80 -30.57 -14.79
N LEU A 31 -29.84 -31.11 -13.56
CA LEU A 31 -30.12 -32.53 -13.31
C LEU A 31 -31.59 -32.87 -13.57
N ASN A 32 -32.48 -31.90 -13.38
CA ASN A 32 -33.92 -32.08 -13.61
C ASN A 32 -34.34 -31.79 -15.08
N GLY A 33 -33.46 -31.21 -15.89
CA GLY A 33 -33.65 -30.94 -17.32
C GLY A 33 -34.70 -29.85 -17.59
N ASP A 34 -34.96 -28.97 -16.63
CA ASP A 34 -35.96 -27.90 -16.76
C ASP A 34 -35.42 -26.63 -17.44
N GLY A 35 -34.12 -26.63 -17.78
CA GLY A 35 -33.42 -25.53 -18.43
C GLY A 35 -33.05 -24.41 -17.47
N ARG A 36 -33.01 -24.67 -16.16
CA ARG A 36 -32.63 -23.75 -15.07
C ARG A 36 -31.81 -24.50 -14.02
N LEU A 37 -31.02 -23.77 -13.23
CA LEU A 37 -30.30 -24.32 -12.08
C LEU A 37 -31.00 -23.91 -10.79
N ASN A 38 -31.70 -24.86 -10.18
CA ASN A 38 -32.31 -24.65 -8.87
C ASN A 38 -31.24 -24.54 -7.76
N ARG A 39 -31.66 -24.24 -6.52
CA ARG A 39 -30.70 -23.99 -5.43
C ARG A 39 -29.81 -25.20 -5.12
N ASP A 40 -30.33 -26.42 -5.24
CA ASP A 40 -29.58 -27.64 -4.94
C ASP A 40 -28.58 -27.96 -6.08
N GLU A 41 -28.98 -27.73 -7.32
CA GLU A 41 -28.11 -27.86 -8.50
C GLU A 41 -26.99 -26.81 -8.49
N MET A 42 -27.32 -25.58 -8.11
CA MET A 42 -26.32 -24.52 -7.96
C MET A 42 -25.39 -24.78 -6.78
N ALA A 43 -25.89 -25.34 -5.67
CA ALA A 43 -25.04 -25.81 -4.56
C ALA A 43 -24.05 -26.88 -5.03
N ALA A 44 -24.55 -27.87 -5.79
CA ALA A 44 -23.73 -28.94 -6.36
C ALA A 44 -22.64 -28.38 -7.28
N LEU A 45 -22.97 -27.41 -8.13
CA LEU A 45 -22.00 -26.71 -8.98
C LEU A 45 -20.91 -26.03 -8.14
N VAL A 46 -21.29 -25.24 -7.14
CA VAL A 46 -20.35 -24.51 -6.28
C VAL A 46 -19.40 -25.45 -5.54
N ILE A 47 -19.89 -26.60 -5.06
CA ILE A 47 -19.07 -27.63 -4.40
C ILE A 47 -18.13 -28.29 -5.42
N ALA A 48 -18.66 -28.68 -6.58
CA ALA A 48 -17.91 -29.45 -7.57
C ALA A 48 -16.75 -28.66 -8.19
N VAL A 49 -16.92 -27.36 -8.41
CA VAL A 49 -15.86 -26.47 -8.94
C VAL A 49 -14.85 -26.04 -7.85
N ASN A 50 -15.12 -26.33 -6.58
CA ASN A 50 -14.25 -26.02 -5.45
C ASN A 50 -13.93 -27.24 -4.55
N PRO A 51 -13.38 -28.34 -5.10
CA PRO A 51 -13.22 -29.61 -4.37
C PRO A 51 -12.24 -29.56 -3.18
N ARG A 52 -11.47 -28.46 -3.06
CA ARG A 52 -10.48 -28.23 -1.98
C ARG A 52 -11.04 -27.45 -0.79
N VAL A 53 -12.27 -26.92 -0.92
CA VAL A 53 -12.93 -26.13 0.12
C VAL A 53 -14.08 -26.95 0.71
N LYS A 54 -14.06 -27.18 2.02
CA LYS A 54 -15.21 -27.75 2.73
C LYS A 54 -16.12 -26.60 3.16
N PHE A 55 -17.19 -26.37 2.41
CA PHE A 55 -18.21 -25.39 2.80
C PHE A 55 -19.13 -25.97 3.87
N SER A 56 -19.51 -25.16 4.85
CA SER A 56 -20.67 -25.48 5.71
C SER A 56 -21.97 -25.19 4.96
N GLU A 57 -23.09 -25.80 5.37
CA GLU A 57 -24.41 -25.55 4.77
C GLU A 57 -24.79 -24.06 4.83
N GLU A 58 -24.44 -23.36 5.91
CA GLU A 58 -24.69 -21.92 6.06
C GLU A 58 -23.85 -21.09 5.08
N GLN A 59 -22.62 -21.52 4.78
CA GLN A 59 -21.77 -20.83 3.79
C GLN A 59 -22.29 -21.01 2.37
N ILE A 60 -22.76 -22.22 2.03
CA ILE A 60 -23.38 -22.48 0.73
C ILE A 60 -24.65 -21.65 0.60
N SER A 61 -25.51 -21.63 1.63
CA SER A 61 -26.75 -20.84 1.60
C SER A 61 -26.46 -19.36 1.41
N ALA A 62 -25.46 -18.80 2.09
CA ALA A 62 -25.09 -17.38 1.94
C ALA A 62 -24.57 -17.04 0.54
N ILE A 63 -23.80 -17.93 -0.09
CA ILE A 63 -23.33 -17.76 -1.48
C ILE A 63 -24.53 -17.77 -2.44
N LEU A 64 -25.42 -18.75 -2.27
CA LEU A 64 -26.61 -18.87 -3.12
C LEU A 64 -27.58 -17.72 -2.94
N ASP A 65 -27.75 -17.21 -1.71
CA ASP A 65 -28.60 -16.05 -1.46
C ASP A 65 -28.07 -14.81 -2.17
N GLU A 66 -26.76 -14.60 -2.20
CA GLU A 66 -26.16 -13.48 -2.91
C GLU A 66 -26.27 -13.64 -4.44
N VAL A 67 -26.05 -14.84 -4.97
CA VAL A 67 -26.24 -15.13 -6.41
C VAL A 67 -27.71 -14.89 -6.81
N PHE A 68 -28.65 -15.44 -6.04
CA PHE A 68 -30.07 -15.33 -6.37
C PHE A 68 -30.62 -13.92 -6.17
N ARG A 69 -30.03 -13.13 -5.26
CA ARG A 69 -30.33 -11.71 -5.09
C ARG A 69 -29.76 -10.85 -6.21
N THR A 70 -28.53 -11.14 -6.65
CA THR A 70 -27.80 -10.33 -7.65
C THR A 70 -28.32 -10.56 -9.07
N TYR A 71 -28.69 -11.81 -9.39
CA TYR A 71 -29.15 -12.20 -10.73
C TYR A 71 -30.66 -12.49 -10.78
N GLY A 72 -31.45 -11.80 -9.93
CA GLY A 72 -32.89 -11.99 -9.82
C GLY A 72 -33.65 -11.89 -11.15
N ASP A 73 -33.19 -11.03 -12.06
CA ASP A 73 -33.78 -10.86 -13.40
C ASP A 73 -33.64 -12.10 -14.30
N TYR A 74 -32.72 -13.01 -13.96
CA TYR A 74 -32.43 -14.24 -14.70
C TYR A 74 -32.97 -15.50 -14.00
N ILE A 75 -33.77 -15.33 -12.94
CA ILE A 75 -34.32 -16.40 -12.10
C ILE A 75 -35.83 -16.49 -12.29
N GLU A 76 -36.33 -17.69 -12.54
CA GLU A 76 -37.74 -17.93 -12.83
C GLU A 76 -38.42 -18.73 -11.72
N GLY A 77 -38.93 -18.03 -10.70
CA GLY A 77 -39.63 -18.63 -9.57
C GLY A 77 -38.81 -19.73 -8.89
N ASP A 78 -39.44 -20.89 -8.65
CA ASP A 78 -38.79 -22.03 -7.98
C ASP A 78 -37.86 -22.85 -8.90
N LYS A 79 -37.80 -22.53 -10.21
CA LYS A 79 -36.96 -23.26 -11.18
C LYS A 79 -35.48 -22.85 -11.13
N GLY A 80 -35.20 -21.62 -10.72
CA GLY A 80 -33.83 -21.15 -10.51
C GLY A 80 -33.19 -20.43 -11.69
N LEU A 81 -31.86 -20.41 -11.73
CA LEU A 81 -31.04 -19.53 -12.57
C LEU A 81 -30.97 -20.04 -14.02
N SER A 82 -31.24 -19.17 -14.99
CA SER A 82 -31.12 -19.50 -16.42
C SER A 82 -29.67 -19.60 -16.91
N LEU A 83 -29.46 -20.24 -18.07
CA LEU A 83 -28.15 -20.31 -18.74
C LEU A 83 -27.57 -18.92 -19.00
N ASP A 84 -28.37 -17.98 -19.51
CA ASP A 84 -27.92 -16.60 -19.73
C ASP A 84 -27.59 -15.91 -18.38
N GLY A 85 -28.30 -16.25 -17.31
CA GLY A 85 -27.94 -15.86 -15.95
C GLY A 85 -26.60 -16.42 -15.50
N LEU A 86 -26.32 -17.71 -15.75
CA LEU A 86 -25.04 -18.33 -15.42
C LEU A 86 -23.89 -17.73 -16.25
N VAL A 87 -24.10 -17.51 -17.55
CA VAL A 87 -23.13 -16.79 -18.42
C VAL A 87 -22.83 -15.41 -17.83
N ARG A 88 -23.87 -14.68 -17.41
CA ARG A 88 -23.73 -13.37 -16.79
C ARG A 88 -22.97 -13.42 -15.46
N THR A 89 -23.17 -14.46 -14.64
CA THR A 89 -22.41 -14.63 -13.39
C THR A 89 -20.91 -14.79 -13.64
N TYR A 90 -20.54 -15.50 -14.70
CA TYR A 90 -19.16 -15.65 -15.13
C TYR A 90 -18.61 -14.36 -15.77
N ASP A 91 -19.42 -13.60 -16.51
CA ASP A 91 -19.03 -12.29 -17.08
C ASP A 91 -18.75 -11.24 -16.02
N ASP A 92 -19.54 -11.25 -14.94
CA ASP A 92 -19.37 -10.35 -13.82
C ASP A 92 -18.25 -10.80 -12.87
N GLY A 93 -17.60 -11.95 -13.15
CA GLY A 93 -16.40 -12.43 -12.47
C GLY A 93 -16.66 -13.20 -11.18
N ALA A 94 -17.87 -13.76 -10.98
CA ALA A 94 -18.20 -14.58 -9.81
C ALA A 94 -17.49 -15.95 -9.81
N GLY A 95 -16.97 -16.38 -10.96
CA GLY A 95 -16.19 -17.60 -11.17
C GLY A 95 -15.32 -17.48 -12.42
N ASP A 96 -14.47 -18.47 -12.66
CA ASP A 96 -13.63 -18.56 -13.87
C ASP A 96 -14.11 -19.75 -14.69
N VAL A 97 -14.65 -19.46 -15.89
CA VAL A 97 -15.23 -20.48 -16.77
C VAL A 97 -14.21 -21.54 -17.13
N ASP A 98 -12.97 -21.15 -17.47
CA ASP A 98 -11.95 -22.09 -17.91
C ASP A 98 -11.48 -22.95 -16.74
N ARG A 99 -11.25 -22.33 -15.58
CA ARG A 99 -10.89 -23.06 -14.35
C ARG A 99 -11.98 -24.04 -13.92
N ASP A 100 -13.24 -23.61 -13.93
CA ASP A 100 -14.37 -24.41 -13.47
C ASP A 100 -14.66 -25.55 -14.47
N PHE A 101 -14.54 -25.27 -15.78
CA PHE A 101 -14.62 -26.29 -16.84
C PHE A 101 -13.53 -27.37 -16.68
N ASP A 102 -12.28 -26.95 -16.43
CA ASP A 102 -11.15 -27.84 -16.17
C ASP A 102 -11.32 -28.62 -14.85
N ALA A 103 -11.82 -27.98 -13.79
CA ALA A 103 -12.08 -28.61 -12.50
C ALA A 103 -13.14 -29.72 -12.58
N LEU A 104 -14.10 -29.56 -13.49
CA LEU A 104 -15.14 -30.54 -13.79
C LEU A 104 -14.69 -31.62 -14.77
N ALA A 105 -13.46 -31.52 -15.31
CA ALA A 105 -12.92 -32.41 -16.34
C ALA A 105 -13.87 -32.56 -17.54
N LEU A 106 -14.46 -31.44 -17.97
CA LEU A 106 -15.32 -31.38 -19.15
C LEU A 106 -14.48 -31.20 -20.42
N ASP A 107 -14.94 -31.75 -21.53
CA ASP A 107 -14.33 -31.58 -22.85
C ASP A 107 -15.30 -30.87 -23.81
N LEU A 108 -14.74 -29.97 -24.64
CA LEU A 108 -15.47 -29.43 -25.79
C LEU A 108 -15.32 -30.42 -26.94
N ASP A 109 -16.39 -31.14 -27.28
CA ASP A 109 -16.37 -32.10 -28.39
C ASP A 109 -15.89 -31.42 -29.69
N GLU A 110 -14.74 -31.86 -30.22
CA GLU A 110 -14.30 -31.50 -31.58
C GLU A 110 -15.15 -32.25 -32.60
N GLY A 111 -16.35 -31.71 -32.91
CA GLY A 111 -17.09 -32.16 -34.08
C GLY A 111 -18.61 -32.04 -33.96
N ASP A 112 -19.15 -30.88 -34.35
CA ASP A 112 -20.44 -30.88 -35.05
C ASP A 112 -20.14 -30.90 -36.55
N GLY A 113 -20.12 -32.12 -37.09
CA GLY A 113 -19.69 -32.40 -38.45
C GLY A 113 -19.78 -33.89 -38.77
N GLY A 114 -20.97 -34.47 -38.65
CA GLY A 114 -21.31 -35.73 -39.33
C GLY A 114 -21.07 -37.00 -38.51
N VAL A 115 -22.20 -37.60 -38.14
CA VAL A 115 -22.38 -38.96 -37.63
C VAL A 115 -21.68 -40.00 -38.52
N ASP A 116 -20.90 -40.90 -37.93
CA ASP A 116 -21.06 -42.33 -38.24
C ASP A 116 -20.57 -43.25 -37.11
N LEU A 117 -21.39 -44.26 -36.85
CA LEU A 117 -21.36 -45.20 -35.72
C LEU A 117 -20.39 -46.35 -35.98
N SER A 118 -19.54 -46.71 -35.00
CA SER A 118 -19.29 -48.12 -34.61
C SER A 118 -18.28 -48.24 -33.45
N GLY A 119 -18.59 -49.14 -32.51
CA GLY A 119 -17.84 -49.42 -31.29
C GLY A 119 -16.40 -49.91 -31.48
N ASP A 120 -15.57 -49.86 -30.43
CA ASP A 120 -15.33 -50.98 -29.51
C ASP A 120 -14.41 -50.55 -28.34
N ARG A 121 -14.30 -51.43 -27.35
CA ARG A 121 -13.81 -51.35 -25.96
C ARG A 121 -12.30 -51.13 -25.69
N PHE A 122 -12.00 -51.05 -24.36
CA PHE A 122 -10.77 -51.35 -23.56
C PHE A 122 -10.07 -50.11 -22.97
N VAL A 123 -9.94 -49.84 -21.65
CA VAL A 123 -9.62 -50.58 -20.38
C VAL A 123 -8.10 -50.76 -20.12
N ASP A 124 -7.68 -50.30 -18.92
CA ASP A 124 -6.41 -50.48 -18.16
C ASP A 124 -5.16 -49.66 -18.60
N ASP A 125 -4.24 -49.18 -17.75
CA ASP A 125 -3.93 -49.47 -16.34
C ASP A 125 -3.07 -48.37 -15.68
N LEU A 126 -3.02 -48.42 -14.36
CA LEU A 126 -2.25 -47.63 -13.39
C LEU A 126 -0.76 -48.04 -13.27
N ASN A 127 -0.03 -47.21 -12.51
CA ASN A 127 1.24 -47.44 -11.80
C ASN A 127 2.57 -47.22 -12.53
N ASN A 128 3.34 -46.22 -12.08
CA ASN A 128 4.49 -46.56 -11.23
C ASN A 128 4.99 -45.40 -10.36
N ARG A 129 5.47 -45.78 -9.18
CA ARG A 129 5.90 -44.96 -8.04
C ARG A 129 7.42 -45.13 -7.88
N GLU A 130 8.02 -44.21 -7.11
CA GLU A 130 9.26 -44.36 -6.30
C GLU A 130 10.59 -43.70 -6.71
N THR A 131 10.97 -42.73 -5.84
CA THR A 131 12.25 -42.54 -5.13
C THR A 131 13.53 -42.07 -5.86
N ALA A 132 14.10 -40.96 -5.38
CA ALA A 132 15.52 -40.84 -5.02
C ALA A 132 15.83 -39.54 -4.23
N SER A 133 16.85 -39.65 -3.37
CA SER A 133 17.20 -38.85 -2.20
C SER A 133 18.31 -37.79 -2.40
N VAL A 134 18.25 -36.74 -1.54
CA VAL A 134 19.31 -35.99 -0.82
C VAL A 134 20.74 -35.90 -1.40
N ALA A 135 21.20 -34.65 -1.62
CA ALA A 135 22.59 -34.23 -1.38
C ALA A 135 22.69 -32.70 -1.15
N SER A 136 23.31 -32.32 -0.04
CA SER A 136 23.61 -30.96 0.43
C SER A 136 24.98 -30.46 -0.04
N GLY A 137 25.13 -29.15 -0.32
CA GLY A 137 26.46 -28.53 -0.45
C GLY A 137 26.54 -27.10 -1.02
N SER A 138 26.73 -26.14 -0.11
CA SER A 138 27.51 -24.87 -0.22
C SER A 138 27.06 -23.67 -1.08
N THR A 139 26.89 -22.55 -0.35
CA THR A 139 27.34 -21.16 -0.61
C THR A 139 26.81 -20.42 -1.85
N ALA A 140 25.82 -19.56 -1.62
CA ALA A 140 25.35 -18.53 -2.56
C ALA A 140 25.61 -17.11 -2.00
N PRO A 141 25.96 -16.11 -2.84
CA PRO A 141 26.24 -14.76 -2.39
C PRO A 141 24.97 -13.92 -2.21
N ARG A 142 25.10 -12.91 -1.33
CA ARG A 142 24.15 -11.82 -1.04
C ARG A 142 23.69 -11.09 -2.32
N GLY A 143 22.41 -10.73 -2.40
CA GLY A 143 21.96 -9.75 -3.40
C GLY A 143 20.44 -9.64 -3.53
N ALA A 144 19.96 -8.44 -3.81
CA ALA A 144 18.55 -8.06 -3.96
C ALA A 144 17.79 -8.91 -5.00
N VAL A 145 16.48 -9.06 -4.80
CA VAL A 145 15.55 -9.68 -5.75
C VAL A 145 15.68 -8.96 -7.10
N SER A 146 16.26 -9.67 -8.08
CA SER A 146 16.52 -9.15 -9.42
C SER A 146 15.32 -9.36 -10.33
N ILE A 147 14.98 -8.31 -11.08
CA ILE A 147 13.98 -8.26 -12.17
C ILE A 147 14.42 -9.12 -13.37
N THR A 148 15.65 -9.64 -13.36
CA THR A 148 16.30 -10.29 -14.52
C THR A 148 16.40 -11.82 -14.45
N ASP A 149 15.78 -12.50 -13.49
CA ASP A 149 15.84 -13.98 -13.41
C ASP A 149 14.96 -14.64 -14.49
N GLU A 150 15.42 -14.60 -15.73
CA GLU A 150 15.04 -15.54 -16.77
C GLU A 150 15.74 -16.87 -16.49
N ASN A 151 15.05 -17.77 -15.78
CA ASN A 151 15.26 -19.23 -15.67
C ASN A 151 15.42 -19.73 -14.23
N LYS A 152 14.34 -20.32 -13.71
CA LYS A 152 14.29 -21.59 -12.96
C LYS A 152 12.84 -21.90 -12.59
N PHE A 153 11.99 -22.12 -13.59
CA PHE A 153 10.75 -22.86 -13.40
C PHE A 153 11.00 -24.32 -13.76
N VAL A 154 10.62 -25.20 -12.84
CA VAL A 154 10.73 -26.66 -12.97
C VAL A 154 9.97 -27.09 -14.22
N ARG A 155 10.67 -27.74 -15.16
CA ARG A 155 10.08 -28.30 -16.38
C ARG A 155 9.09 -29.41 -16.01
N ARG A 156 7.80 -29.17 -16.21
CA ARG A 156 6.90 -30.19 -16.77
C ARG A 156 6.66 -29.84 -18.24
N LYS A 157 6.80 -30.85 -19.10
CA LYS A 157 6.64 -30.74 -20.55
C LYS A 157 5.16 -30.51 -20.86
N GLU A 158 4.76 -29.25 -20.98
CA GLU A 158 3.53 -28.88 -21.68
C GLU A 158 3.87 -27.74 -22.66
N ASN A 159 3.52 -27.96 -23.93
CA ASN A 159 3.66 -27.11 -25.13
C ASN A 159 4.67 -25.95 -25.06
N VAL A 160 5.95 -26.31 -25.05
CA VAL A 160 7.05 -25.38 -25.28
C VAL A 160 7.18 -25.14 -26.79
N GLY A 161 6.82 -23.92 -27.25
CA GLY A 161 7.02 -23.53 -28.64
C GLY A 161 8.47 -23.71 -29.11
N ALA A 162 8.67 -24.00 -30.40
CA ALA A 162 9.97 -24.37 -31.01
C ALA A 162 11.16 -23.43 -30.66
N TRP A 163 10.91 -22.18 -30.30
CA TRP A 163 11.92 -21.19 -29.88
C TRP A 163 12.63 -21.51 -28.55
N ALA A 164 11.95 -22.16 -27.60
CA ALA A 164 12.55 -22.57 -26.32
C ALA A 164 13.26 -23.93 -26.39
N SER A 165 13.28 -24.53 -27.59
CA SER A 165 14.04 -25.74 -27.92
C SER A 165 15.36 -25.44 -28.63
N SER A 166 15.71 -24.16 -28.86
CA SER A 166 16.98 -23.79 -29.48
C SER A 166 18.17 -24.10 -28.55
N PRO A 167 19.20 -24.81 -29.01
CA PRO A 167 20.41 -25.08 -28.23
C PRO A 167 21.21 -23.80 -27.90
N ASN A 168 20.89 -22.68 -28.55
CA ASN A 168 21.62 -21.41 -28.49
C ASN A 168 20.94 -20.39 -27.58
N ASN A 169 20.52 -20.79 -26.37
CA ASN A 169 19.88 -19.93 -25.37
C ASN A 169 18.64 -19.15 -25.86
N GLY A 170 17.90 -19.67 -26.85
CA GLY A 170 16.70 -19.01 -27.40
C GLY A 170 16.96 -18.03 -28.55
N ILE A 171 18.18 -18.02 -29.12
CA ILE A 171 18.51 -17.36 -30.40
C ILE A 171 18.08 -18.28 -31.54
N VAL A 172 17.37 -17.72 -32.53
CA VAL A 172 16.71 -18.51 -33.58
C VAL A 172 17.62 -18.72 -34.79
N TYR A 173 18.46 -17.75 -35.13
CA TYR A 173 19.28 -17.77 -36.35
C TYR A 173 20.79 -17.86 -36.04
N ASP A 174 21.52 -18.63 -36.85
CA ASP A 174 22.97 -18.83 -36.68
C ASP A 174 23.77 -17.54 -36.93
N GLU A 175 23.27 -16.66 -37.81
CA GLU A 175 23.87 -15.34 -38.06
C GLU A 175 23.78 -14.44 -36.84
N SER A 176 22.63 -14.45 -36.15
CA SER A 176 22.45 -13.77 -34.86
C SER A 176 23.39 -14.35 -33.79
N TRP A 177 23.51 -15.68 -33.74
CA TRP A 177 24.38 -16.36 -32.78
C TRP A 177 25.84 -15.96 -32.92
N LYS A 178 26.39 -16.01 -34.13
CA LYS A 178 27.79 -15.61 -34.42
C LYS A 178 28.06 -14.16 -33.99
N LEU A 179 27.12 -13.26 -34.25
CA LEU A 179 27.24 -11.86 -33.86
C LEU A 179 27.30 -11.71 -32.32
N VAL A 180 26.51 -12.50 -31.60
CA VAL A 180 26.47 -12.50 -30.13
C VAL A 180 27.73 -13.12 -29.54
N GLU A 181 28.28 -14.18 -30.12
CA GLU A 181 29.57 -14.76 -29.69
C GLU A 181 30.71 -13.72 -29.80
N ASP A 182 30.77 -13.00 -30.92
CA ASP A 182 31.74 -11.92 -31.11
C ASP A 182 31.55 -10.79 -30.09
N LEU A 183 30.30 -10.43 -29.79
CA LEU A 183 29.95 -9.42 -28.80
C LEU A 183 30.33 -9.86 -27.38
N GLU A 184 30.04 -11.10 -26.99
CA GLU A 184 30.39 -11.69 -25.70
C GLU A 184 31.90 -11.66 -25.47
N LEU A 185 32.70 -12.08 -26.47
CA LEU A 185 34.16 -12.00 -26.42
C LEU A 185 34.68 -10.57 -26.33
N PHE A 186 33.99 -9.61 -26.96
CA PHE A 186 34.30 -8.19 -26.80
C PHE A 186 34.00 -7.69 -25.38
N LEU A 187 32.82 -8.01 -24.84
CA LEU A 187 32.39 -7.57 -23.50
C LEU A 187 33.26 -8.17 -22.40
N ARG A 188 33.69 -9.44 -22.50
CA ARG A 188 34.65 -10.03 -21.56
C ARG A 188 35.97 -9.28 -21.51
N ARG A 189 36.48 -8.82 -22.66
CA ARG A 189 37.70 -7.99 -22.73
C ARG A 189 37.49 -6.62 -22.09
N VAL A 190 36.31 -6.03 -22.28
CA VAL A 190 35.93 -4.76 -21.62
C VAL A 190 35.86 -4.93 -20.11
N ASP A 191 35.25 -6.02 -19.64
CA ASP A 191 35.10 -6.32 -18.22
C ASP A 191 36.45 -6.54 -17.53
N GLN A 192 37.39 -7.26 -18.18
CA GLN A 192 38.76 -7.41 -17.70
C GLN A 192 39.49 -6.07 -17.58
N LYS A 193 39.29 -5.14 -18.52
CA LYS A 193 39.88 -3.79 -18.46
C LYS A 193 39.29 -2.94 -17.34
N ILE A 194 37.99 -3.05 -17.08
CA ILE A 194 37.35 -2.34 -15.98
C ILE A 194 37.91 -2.85 -14.65
N GLU A 195 38.06 -4.17 -14.52
CA GLU A 195 38.62 -4.79 -13.33
C GLU A 195 40.09 -4.41 -13.11
N SER A 196 40.91 -4.37 -14.17
CA SER A 196 42.31 -3.93 -14.07
C SER A 196 42.42 -2.47 -13.63
N LYS A 197 41.58 -1.57 -14.16
CA LYS A 197 41.53 -0.16 -13.74
C LYS A 197 41.08 0.01 -12.29
N LYS A 198 40.18 -0.84 -11.79
CA LYS A 198 39.77 -0.85 -10.37
C LYS A 198 40.95 -1.22 -9.47
N LYS A 199 41.67 -2.29 -9.80
CA LYS A 199 42.88 -2.71 -9.07
C LYS A 199 43.98 -1.65 -9.07
N GLU A 200 44.27 -1.02 -10.21
CA GLU A 200 45.25 0.07 -10.29
C GLU A 200 44.87 1.28 -9.41
N LYS A 201 43.57 1.60 -9.29
CA LYS A 201 43.08 2.68 -8.42
C LYS A 201 43.17 2.32 -6.93
N GLU A 202 43.04 1.04 -6.58
CA GLU A 202 43.24 0.55 -5.22
C GLU A 202 44.72 0.53 -4.84
N GLU A 203 45.61 0.12 -5.74
CA GLU A 203 47.07 0.09 -5.52
C GLU A 203 47.71 1.49 -5.47
N LYS A 204 47.13 2.49 -6.14
CA LYS A 204 47.60 3.89 -6.11
C LYS A 204 47.11 4.70 -4.89
N LYS A 205 46.37 4.11 -3.95
CA LYS A 205 46.14 4.74 -2.63
C LYS A 205 47.41 4.57 -1.77
N PRO A 206 48.07 5.65 -1.31
CA PRO A 206 49.33 5.52 -0.57
C PRO A 206 49.11 4.85 0.79
N THR A 207 49.98 3.90 1.13
CA THR A 207 50.09 3.31 2.47
C THR A 207 50.69 4.34 3.45
N ALA A 208 49.83 5.05 4.18
CA ALA A 208 50.25 5.88 5.30
C ALA A 208 50.40 5.01 6.56
N SER A 209 51.57 5.11 7.18
CA SER A 209 51.98 4.46 8.43
C SER A 209 51.12 4.87 9.63
N ALA A 210 50.97 3.95 10.57
CA ALA A 210 50.29 4.11 11.85
C ALA A 210 50.74 5.35 12.65
N VAL A 211 49.79 6.26 12.98
CA VAL A 211 49.45 6.80 14.31
C VAL A 211 48.02 7.39 14.22
N GLU A 212 47.32 7.31 15.35
CA GLU A 212 45.93 7.67 15.68
C GLU A 212 45.33 8.95 15.04
N ALA A 213 43.99 8.92 14.95
CA ALA A 213 43.04 9.98 14.58
C ALA A 213 42.74 10.15 13.07
N GLY A 214 41.66 9.48 12.67
CA GLY A 214 40.59 10.05 11.84
C GLY A 214 40.91 10.40 10.39
N ASP A 215 40.54 9.53 9.45
CA ASP A 215 39.77 9.93 8.25
C ASP A 215 39.21 8.69 7.54
N TRP A 216 37.98 8.29 7.86
CA TRP A 216 37.25 7.25 7.12
C TRP A 216 36.32 7.92 6.11
N SER A 217 36.90 8.32 4.98
CA SER A 217 36.18 8.88 3.84
C SER A 217 36.38 7.98 2.61
N LYS A 218 35.24 7.61 2.00
CA LYS A 218 35.05 6.74 0.83
C LYS A 218 34.91 5.25 1.15
N ASP A 219 33.72 4.91 1.65
CA ASP A 219 32.90 3.76 1.18
C ASP A 219 31.70 3.56 2.11
N LEU A 220 30.77 4.52 2.14
CA LEU A 220 29.54 4.38 2.91
C LEU A 220 28.42 5.19 2.24
N GLY A 221 27.82 4.63 1.20
CA GLY A 221 26.52 5.08 0.69
C GLY A 221 25.45 4.90 1.77
N SER A 222 24.57 5.90 1.91
CA SER A 222 23.54 5.93 2.93
C SER A 222 22.50 4.83 2.70
N ILE A 223 22.02 4.21 3.78
CA ILE A 223 20.83 3.34 3.74
C ILE A 223 19.69 4.03 4.48
N SER A 224 19.52 5.31 4.14
CA SER A 224 18.24 6.00 4.28
C SER A 224 17.94 6.86 3.04
N GLN A 225 18.55 6.53 1.91
CA GLN A 225 18.19 6.99 0.57
C GLN A 225 18.00 5.75 -0.28
N ARG A 226 16.74 5.31 -0.42
CA ARG A 226 16.27 4.62 -1.62
C ARG A 226 15.55 5.60 -2.54
N GLU A 227 15.82 6.89 -2.39
CA GLU A 227 15.51 7.87 -3.43
C GLU A 227 16.77 7.96 -4.31
N ASP A 228 16.57 7.65 -5.60
CA ASP A 228 17.45 7.96 -6.74
C ASP A 228 18.53 6.96 -7.20
N GLU A 229 18.36 5.65 -6.95
CA GLU A 229 18.83 4.65 -7.93
C GLU A 229 17.71 3.63 -8.14
N ALA A 230 16.70 4.01 -8.91
CA ALA A 230 15.76 3.04 -9.48
C ALA A 230 16.44 2.07 -10.46
N GLY A 231 17.76 2.17 -10.67
CA GLY A 231 18.54 1.24 -11.45
C GLY A 231 19.23 0.16 -10.61
N LEU A 232 19.11 -1.10 -11.05
CA LEU A 232 19.86 -2.25 -10.55
C LEU A 232 21.37 -2.09 -10.85
N GLY A 233 22.11 -1.21 -10.14
CA GLY A 233 23.59 -1.19 -10.15
C GLY A 233 24.25 -1.38 -11.52
N GLY A 234 23.78 -0.64 -12.54
CA GLY A 234 24.30 -0.71 -13.91
C GLY A 234 25.71 -0.17 -14.04
N ARG A 235 26.46 -0.68 -15.01
CA ARG A 235 27.80 -0.13 -15.33
C ARG A 235 27.64 1.31 -15.81
N LYS A 236 28.40 2.22 -15.21
CA LYS A 236 28.33 3.64 -15.57
C LYS A 236 29.44 4.00 -16.59
N PRO A 237 29.22 4.95 -17.51
CA PRO A 237 30.23 5.40 -18.48
C PRO A 237 31.58 5.78 -17.84
N GLU A 238 31.55 6.29 -16.61
CA GLU A 238 32.71 6.72 -15.84
C GLU A 238 33.65 5.55 -15.48
N GLU A 239 33.17 4.31 -15.47
CA GLU A 239 34.00 3.12 -15.23
C GLU A 239 35.02 2.90 -16.34
N LEU A 240 34.67 3.25 -17.58
CA LEU A 240 35.58 3.16 -18.73
C LEU A 240 36.34 4.47 -18.98
N GLY A 241 35.80 5.61 -18.57
CA GLY A 241 36.40 6.93 -18.78
C GLY A 241 36.55 7.24 -20.27
N SER A 242 37.75 7.62 -20.71
CA SER A 242 38.05 7.92 -22.13
C SER A 242 37.76 6.74 -23.08
N ASP A 243 37.86 5.50 -22.60
CA ASP A 243 37.66 4.31 -23.43
C ASP A 243 36.19 4.04 -23.74
N TYR A 244 35.27 4.70 -23.03
CA TYR A 244 33.84 4.56 -23.27
C TYR A 244 33.44 5.01 -24.68
N VAL A 245 34.11 6.02 -25.23
CA VAL A 245 33.87 6.48 -26.61
C VAL A 245 34.22 5.38 -27.61
N THR A 246 35.35 4.70 -27.42
CA THR A 246 35.78 3.58 -28.27
C THR A 246 34.85 2.39 -28.12
N PHE A 247 34.45 2.08 -26.88
CA PHE A 247 33.45 1.05 -26.59
C PHE A 247 32.13 1.29 -27.35
N LYS A 248 31.61 2.52 -27.27
CA LYS A 248 30.37 2.90 -27.96
C LYS A 248 30.50 2.80 -29.48
N LYS A 249 31.65 3.20 -30.06
CA LYS A 249 31.92 3.02 -31.49
C LYS A 249 31.88 1.54 -31.89
N SER A 250 32.54 0.66 -31.12
CA SER A 250 32.48 -0.78 -31.40
C SER A 250 31.06 -1.34 -31.30
N LEU A 251 30.24 -0.88 -30.35
CA LEU A 251 28.83 -1.28 -30.29
C LEU A 251 28.01 -0.78 -31.50
N VAL A 252 28.33 0.40 -32.05
CA VAL A 252 27.74 0.85 -33.31
C VAL A 252 28.12 -0.10 -34.45
N ASP A 253 29.36 -0.59 -34.51
CA ASP A 253 29.79 -1.58 -35.52
C ASP A 253 29.03 -2.91 -35.38
N PHE A 254 28.76 -3.36 -34.15
CA PHE A 254 27.92 -4.55 -33.94
C PHE A 254 26.46 -4.32 -34.39
N ARG A 255 25.90 -3.15 -34.09
CA ARG A 255 24.53 -2.80 -34.50
C ARG A 255 24.41 -2.64 -36.01
N THR A 256 25.40 -2.06 -36.69
CA THR A 256 25.41 -1.95 -38.16
C THR A 256 25.55 -3.31 -38.82
N LYS A 257 26.30 -4.25 -38.23
CA LYS A 257 26.31 -5.65 -38.67
C LYS A 257 24.94 -6.31 -38.50
N ALA A 258 24.28 -6.13 -37.34
CA ALA A 258 22.92 -6.64 -37.13
C ALA A 258 21.91 -6.08 -38.14
N ASP A 259 21.94 -4.76 -38.38
CA ASP A 259 21.09 -4.11 -39.39
C ASP A 259 21.47 -4.53 -40.83
N GLY A 260 22.73 -4.87 -41.08
CA GLY A 260 23.24 -5.34 -42.36
C GLY A 260 22.75 -6.74 -42.76
N LEU A 261 22.18 -7.50 -41.80
CA LEU A 261 21.49 -8.77 -42.08
C LEU A 261 20.15 -8.56 -42.81
N ARG A 262 19.69 -7.30 -42.94
CA ARG A 262 18.52 -6.94 -43.73
C ARG A 262 18.84 -7.00 -45.22
N ILE A 263 18.27 -7.97 -45.92
CA ILE A 263 18.23 -7.98 -47.38
C ILE A 263 16.95 -7.26 -47.83
N ARG A 264 17.09 -6.24 -48.69
CA ARG A 264 15.97 -5.41 -49.15
C ARG A 264 14.90 -6.27 -49.86
N GLY A 265 13.69 -6.32 -49.29
CA GLY A 265 12.54 -7.05 -49.85
C GLY A 265 12.30 -8.44 -49.27
N ASP A 266 13.08 -8.89 -48.29
CA ASP A 266 12.94 -10.21 -47.66
C ASP A 266 12.47 -10.11 -46.19
N SER A 267 11.28 -10.62 -45.91
CA SER A 267 10.72 -10.72 -44.55
C SER A 267 11.60 -11.53 -43.59
N ARG A 268 12.41 -12.47 -44.12
CA ARG A 268 13.37 -13.26 -43.32
C ARG A 268 14.55 -12.42 -42.83
N GLY A 269 15.01 -11.43 -43.61
CA GLY A 269 16.09 -10.53 -43.20
C GLY A 269 15.73 -9.67 -42.00
N ASP A 270 14.49 -9.15 -41.96
CA ASP A 270 13.99 -8.38 -40.81
C ASP A 270 13.80 -9.27 -39.57
N LEU A 271 13.47 -10.57 -39.74
CA LEU A 271 13.41 -11.54 -38.65
C LEU A 271 14.78 -11.82 -38.02
N ILE A 272 15.82 -11.98 -38.85
CA ILE A 272 17.20 -12.20 -38.40
C ILE A 272 17.71 -10.94 -37.70
N ALA A 273 17.51 -9.76 -38.28
CA ALA A 273 17.92 -8.50 -37.66
C ALA A 273 17.20 -8.27 -36.32
N PHE A 274 15.91 -8.60 -36.24
CA PHE A 274 15.14 -8.55 -35.00
C PHE A 274 15.74 -9.47 -33.92
N ASP A 275 16.00 -10.74 -34.26
CA ASP A 275 16.57 -11.75 -33.37
C ASP A 275 17.97 -11.34 -32.90
N ALA A 276 18.80 -10.82 -33.81
CA ALA A 276 20.14 -10.29 -33.53
C ALA A 276 20.10 -9.13 -32.53
N HIS A 277 19.28 -8.10 -32.76
CA HIS A 277 19.17 -6.97 -31.82
C HIS A 277 18.58 -7.40 -30.46
N LEU A 278 17.65 -8.35 -30.45
CA LEU A 278 17.06 -8.86 -29.20
C LEU A 278 18.11 -9.62 -28.38
N ALA A 279 18.91 -10.45 -29.04
CA ALA A 279 19.98 -11.21 -28.43
C ALA A 279 21.16 -10.33 -27.97
N MET A 280 21.53 -9.34 -28.77
CA MET A 280 22.52 -8.33 -28.39
C MET A 280 22.09 -7.56 -27.14
N GLY A 281 20.83 -7.09 -27.11
CA GLY A 281 20.28 -6.37 -25.96
C GLY A 281 20.30 -7.23 -24.69
N ARG A 282 19.97 -8.52 -24.80
CA ARG A 282 20.06 -9.46 -23.68
C ARG A 282 21.51 -9.59 -23.18
N THR A 283 22.45 -9.84 -24.08
CA THR A 283 23.88 -9.99 -23.75
C THR A 283 24.42 -8.73 -23.05
N LEU A 284 24.09 -7.54 -23.57
CA LEU A 284 24.45 -6.27 -22.94
C LEU A 284 23.81 -6.10 -21.54
N SER A 285 22.58 -6.57 -21.34
CA SER A 285 21.90 -6.54 -20.05
C SER A 285 22.55 -7.47 -19.03
N ASP A 286 22.97 -8.66 -19.45
CA ASP A 286 23.67 -9.64 -18.59
C ASP A 286 25.01 -9.06 -18.09
N HIS A 287 25.68 -8.26 -18.94
CA HIS A 287 26.88 -7.48 -18.57
C HIS A 287 26.59 -6.14 -17.87
N ARG A 288 25.31 -5.86 -17.55
CA ARG A 288 24.82 -4.64 -16.86
C ARG A 288 25.01 -3.33 -17.62
N TRP A 289 25.15 -3.38 -18.94
CA TRP A 289 25.14 -2.21 -19.83
C TRP A 289 23.72 -1.85 -20.24
N TYR A 290 22.85 -1.52 -19.27
CA TYR A 290 21.41 -1.36 -19.51
C TYR A 290 21.06 -0.24 -20.50
N SER A 291 21.79 0.87 -20.51
CA SER A 291 21.58 1.96 -21.47
C SER A 291 21.83 1.51 -22.91
N GLU A 292 22.88 0.73 -23.13
CA GLU A 292 23.23 0.21 -24.46
C GLU A 292 22.32 -0.96 -24.86
N ALA A 293 21.91 -1.79 -23.90
CA ALA A 293 20.90 -2.83 -24.11
C ALA A 293 19.58 -2.23 -24.56
N LEU A 294 19.14 -1.13 -23.93
CA LEU A 294 17.92 -0.41 -24.29
C LEU A 294 17.94 0.04 -25.75
N THR A 295 19.07 0.56 -26.25
CA THR A 295 19.17 0.96 -27.67
C THR A 295 18.94 -0.23 -28.61
N SER A 296 19.49 -1.40 -28.28
CA SER A 296 19.27 -2.61 -29.08
C SER A 296 17.83 -3.13 -28.96
N PHE A 297 17.22 -3.09 -27.77
CA PHE A 297 15.81 -3.47 -27.61
C PHE A 297 14.84 -2.51 -28.31
N GLN A 298 15.09 -1.20 -28.27
CA GLN A 298 14.32 -0.22 -29.03
C GLN A 298 14.36 -0.52 -30.53
N ARG A 299 15.54 -0.92 -31.03
CA ARG A 299 15.68 -1.35 -32.42
C ARG A 299 14.88 -2.63 -32.72
N SER A 300 14.86 -3.60 -31.80
CA SER A 300 13.96 -4.77 -31.93
C SER A 300 12.49 -4.38 -31.94
N VAL A 301 12.07 -3.40 -31.12
CA VAL A 301 10.70 -2.87 -31.12
C VAL A 301 10.36 -2.20 -32.46
N GLU A 302 11.29 -1.44 -33.05
CA GLU A 302 11.09 -0.83 -34.37
C GLU A 302 10.92 -1.88 -35.48
N LEU A 303 11.70 -2.97 -35.43
CA LEU A 303 11.64 -4.04 -36.42
C LEU A 303 10.37 -4.89 -36.27
N LYS A 304 9.91 -5.11 -35.03
CA LYS A 304 8.65 -5.79 -34.73
C LYS A 304 7.87 -5.08 -33.62
N PRO A 305 7.00 -4.13 -33.97
CA PRO A 305 6.23 -3.36 -33.00
C PRO A 305 5.26 -4.21 -32.16
N ASN A 306 4.84 -5.38 -32.66
CA ASN A 306 3.86 -6.24 -31.99
C ASN A 306 4.50 -7.43 -31.25
N ASP A 307 5.83 -7.46 -31.09
CA ASP A 307 6.50 -8.54 -30.34
C ASP A 307 6.59 -8.21 -28.84
N THR A 308 5.95 -9.04 -28.02
CA THR A 308 5.91 -8.90 -26.55
C THR A 308 7.30 -8.91 -25.90
N ARG A 309 8.24 -9.71 -26.41
CA ARG A 309 9.57 -9.86 -25.79
C ARG A 309 10.38 -8.59 -25.93
N ALA A 310 10.28 -7.91 -27.07
CA ALA A 310 11.00 -6.68 -27.33
C ALA A 310 10.55 -5.56 -26.36
N HIS A 311 9.25 -5.37 -26.20
CA HIS A 311 8.69 -4.40 -25.24
C HIS A 311 9.03 -4.78 -23.79
N PHE A 312 8.88 -6.05 -23.41
CA PHE A 312 9.18 -6.52 -22.06
C PHE A 312 10.65 -6.31 -21.70
N ARG A 313 11.58 -6.68 -22.58
CA ARG A 313 13.02 -6.48 -22.34
C ARG A 313 13.43 -5.01 -22.36
N ALA A 314 12.83 -4.19 -23.23
CA ALA A 314 13.01 -2.74 -23.19
C ALA A 314 12.55 -2.15 -21.85
N GLY A 315 11.40 -2.62 -21.32
CA GLY A 315 10.91 -2.27 -20.00
C GLY A 315 11.89 -2.64 -18.88
N ASN A 316 12.44 -3.86 -18.90
CA ASN A 316 13.45 -4.31 -17.93
C ASN A 316 14.70 -3.42 -17.95
N ALA A 317 15.17 -3.04 -19.15
CA ALA A 317 16.30 -2.14 -19.30
C ALA A 317 15.98 -0.72 -18.81
N LEU A 318 14.81 -0.17 -19.15
CA LEU A 318 14.34 1.14 -18.68
C LEU A 318 14.25 1.20 -17.16
N TYR A 319 13.68 0.14 -16.56
CA TYR A 319 13.62 0.02 -15.10
C TYR A 319 15.04 0.00 -14.53
N SER A 320 15.94 -0.81 -15.07
CA SER A 320 17.33 -0.92 -14.59
C SER A 320 18.16 0.36 -14.78
N ILE A 321 17.72 1.31 -15.60
CA ILE A 321 18.33 2.65 -15.74
C ILE A 321 17.71 3.65 -14.74
N GLY A 322 16.58 3.31 -14.14
CA GLY A 322 15.80 4.15 -13.23
C GLY A 322 14.70 4.98 -13.91
N ARG A 323 14.40 4.72 -15.19
CA ARG A 323 13.33 5.38 -15.95
C ARG A 323 12.01 4.63 -15.74
N VAL A 324 11.54 4.62 -14.48
CA VAL A 324 10.42 3.78 -14.02
C VAL A 324 9.12 4.04 -14.81
N SER A 325 8.76 5.30 -15.07
CA SER A 325 7.54 5.63 -15.81
C SER A 325 7.56 5.14 -17.26
N GLU A 326 8.72 5.16 -17.90
CA GLU A 326 8.86 4.61 -19.26
C GLU A 326 8.89 3.09 -19.25
N ALA A 327 9.46 2.48 -18.20
CA ALA A 327 9.38 1.03 -18.01
C ALA A 327 7.94 0.56 -17.87
N ARG A 328 7.12 1.27 -17.08
CA ARG A 328 5.67 1.02 -16.96
C ARG A 328 4.99 1.04 -18.33
N ALA A 329 5.19 2.10 -19.11
CA ALA A 329 4.59 2.21 -20.44
C ALA A 329 5.06 1.10 -21.40
N ALA A 330 6.31 0.65 -21.30
CA ALA A 330 6.82 -0.47 -22.07
C ALA A 330 6.19 -1.81 -21.65
N TYR A 331 5.97 -2.04 -20.35
CA TYR A 331 5.27 -3.23 -19.87
C TYR A 331 3.78 -3.24 -20.23
N GLU A 332 3.11 -2.08 -20.19
CA GLU A 332 1.72 -1.94 -20.66
C GLU A 332 1.61 -2.37 -22.14
N LYS A 333 2.51 -1.89 -23.01
CA LYS A 333 2.59 -2.33 -24.42
C LYS A 333 2.94 -3.82 -24.56
N ALA A 334 3.82 -4.34 -23.71
CA ALA A 334 4.13 -5.77 -23.70
C ALA A 334 2.87 -6.59 -23.37
N LEU A 335 2.04 -6.13 -22.45
CA LEU A 335 0.79 -6.81 -22.08
C LEU A 335 -0.27 -6.73 -23.19
N GLU A 336 -0.41 -5.57 -23.85
CA GLU A 336 -1.30 -5.38 -25.01
C GLU A 336 -0.95 -6.36 -26.14
N THR A 337 0.34 -6.46 -26.48
CA THR A 337 0.82 -7.36 -27.54
C THR A 337 0.72 -8.84 -27.16
N ALA A 338 0.82 -9.17 -25.87
CA ALA A 338 0.77 -10.53 -25.36
C ALA A 338 -0.60 -11.21 -25.48
N GLN A 339 -1.66 -10.45 -25.78
CA GLN A 339 -3.00 -11.00 -26.05
C GLN A 339 -3.01 -11.87 -27.33
N SER A 340 -2.06 -11.65 -28.24
CA SER A 340 -1.98 -12.34 -29.55
C SER A 340 -0.83 -13.34 -29.69
N SER A 341 0.20 -13.26 -28.83
CA SER A 341 1.38 -14.16 -28.87
C SER A 341 2.10 -14.21 -27.52
N HIS A 342 2.84 -15.29 -27.24
CA HIS A 342 3.69 -15.44 -26.02
C HIS A 342 2.96 -15.34 -24.66
N ALA A 343 1.79 -15.99 -24.54
CA ALA A 343 1.01 -16.05 -23.29
C ALA A 343 1.84 -16.47 -22.05
N ALA A 344 2.85 -17.32 -22.22
CA ALA A 344 3.75 -17.77 -21.15
C ALA A 344 4.56 -16.65 -20.47
N LEU A 345 4.74 -15.49 -21.11
CA LEU A 345 5.43 -14.33 -20.51
C LEU A 345 4.50 -13.40 -19.74
N ARG A 346 3.17 -13.55 -19.90
CA ARG A 346 2.19 -12.65 -19.26
C ARG A 346 2.37 -12.57 -17.73
N PRO A 347 2.55 -13.68 -16.98
CA PRO A 347 2.78 -13.59 -15.53
C PRO A 347 3.98 -12.71 -15.18
N GLN A 348 5.10 -12.83 -15.90
CA GLN A 348 6.29 -12.02 -15.65
C GLN A 348 6.10 -10.55 -16.05
N VAL A 349 5.38 -10.28 -17.14
CA VAL A 349 5.02 -8.90 -17.53
C VAL A 349 4.16 -8.25 -16.43
N HIS A 350 3.16 -8.96 -15.92
CA HIS A 350 2.33 -8.51 -14.80
C HIS A 350 3.16 -8.23 -13.53
N VAL A 351 4.06 -9.14 -13.14
CA VAL A 351 4.96 -8.90 -11.99
C VAL A 351 5.82 -7.65 -12.20
N ASN A 352 6.46 -7.50 -13.35
CA ASN A 352 7.36 -6.36 -13.58
C ASN A 352 6.61 -5.04 -13.72
N LEU A 353 5.38 -5.06 -14.25
CA LEU A 353 4.48 -3.91 -14.26
C LEU A 353 4.06 -3.53 -12.83
N GLY A 354 3.74 -4.52 -11.97
CA GLY A 354 3.50 -4.30 -10.55
C GLY A 354 4.70 -3.66 -9.84
N ILE A 355 5.91 -4.14 -10.09
CA ILE A 355 7.16 -3.58 -9.53
C ILE A 355 7.40 -2.14 -10.02
N ALA A 356 7.10 -1.84 -11.30
CA ALA A 356 7.18 -0.49 -11.82
C ALA A 356 6.16 0.45 -11.14
N LEU A 357 4.94 -0.02 -10.93
CA LEU A 357 3.90 0.72 -10.20
C LEU A 357 4.29 0.97 -8.75
N GLU A 358 4.87 -0.02 -8.04
CA GLU A 358 5.42 0.18 -6.70
C GLU A 358 6.47 1.29 -6.67
N GLY A 359 7.37 1.32 -7.66
CA GLY A 359 8.38 2.37 -7.82
C GLY A 359 7.79 3.77 -8.04
N GLU A 360 6.58 3.87 -8.58
CA GLU A 360 5.83 5.13 -8.69
C GLU A 360 4.95 5.44 -7.46
N GLY A 361 4.90 4.52 -6.49
CA GLY A 361 4.09 4.62 -5.29
C GLY A 361 2.67 4.06 -5.41
N MET A 362 2.34 3.42 -6.53
CA MET A 362 1.00 2.96 -6.91
C MET A 362 0.77 1.50 -6.45
N LEU A 363 0.51 1.30 -5.15
CA LEU A 363 0.44 -0.04 -4.56
C LEU A 363 -0.89 -0.76 -4.81
N LEU A 364 -2.02 -0.04 -4.90
CA LEU A 364 -3.31 -0.66 -5.22
C LEU A 364 -3.30 -1.21 -6.65
N GLY A 365 -2.76 -0.44 -7.60
CA GLY A 365 -2.52 -0.92 -8.97
C GLY A 365 -1.53 -2.09 -9.01
N ALA A 366 -0.44 -2.03 -8.24
CA ALA A 366 0.50 -3.14 -8.17
C ALA A 366 -0.15 -4.44 -7.66
N CYS A 367 -1.03 -4.36 -6.65
CA CYS A 367 -1.78 -5.51 -6.14
C CYS A 367 -2.62 -6.19 -7.24
N GLU A 368 -3.27 -5.42 -8.13
CA GLU A 368 -4.02 -6.01 -9.25
C GLU A 368 -3.10 -6.80 -10.17
N HIS A 369 -1.97 -6.23 -10.60
CA HIS A 369 -1.07 -6.95 -11.50
C HIS A 369 -0.42 -8.17 -10.84
N TYR A 370 -0.04 -8.12 -9.56
CA TYR A 370 0.48 -9.33 -8.89
C TYR A 370 -0.58 -10.41 -8.72
N ARG A 371 -1.84 -10.03 -8.48
CA ARG A 371 -2.96 -10.97 -8.43
C ARG A 371 -3.17 -11.63 -9.78
N GLU A 372 -3.19 -10.86 -10.86
CA GLU A 372 -3.26 -11.42 -12.23
C GLU A 372 -2.10 -12.37 -12.51
N ALA A 373 -0.87 -12.03 -12.11
CA ALA A 373 0.27 -12.93 -12.26
C ALA A 373 0.12 -14.24 -11.48
N ALA A 374 -0.44 -14.18 -10.26
CA ALA A 374 -0.70 -15.36 -9.44
C ALA A 374 -1.85 -16.22 -10.00
N ILE A 375 -2.88 -15.60 -10.60
CA ILE A 375 -3.97 -16.32 -11.29
C ILE A 375 -3.42 -17.05 -12.53
N LEU A 376 -2.65 -16.35 -13.37
CA LEU A 376 -2.07 -16.92 -14.58
C LEU A 376 -0.98 -17.97 -14.29
N SER A 377 -0.36 -17.94 -13.12
CA SER A 377 0.65 -18.91 -12.70
C SER A 377 0.57 -19.16 -11.19
N PRO A 378 -0.29 -20.10 -10.74
CA PRO A 378 -0.52 -20.34 -9.31
C PRO A 378 0.72 -20.80 -8.52
N GLN A 379 1.74 -21.36 -9.19
CA GLN A 379 2.99 -21.76 -8.55
C GLN A 379 4.03 -20.62 -8.47
N HIS A 380 3.65 -19.40 -8.88
CA HIS A 380 4.55 -18.25 -8.91
C HIS A 380 4.69 -17.60 -7.53
N TYR A 381 5.39 -18.27 -6.61
CA TYR A 381 5.61 -17.84 -5.22
C TYR A 381 6.13 -16.39 -5.09
N ARG A 382 6.91 -15.89 -6.08
CA ARG A 382 7.37 -14.49 -6.09
C ARG A 382 6.21 -13.50 -6.27
N ALA A 383 5.23 -13.83 -7.11
CA ALA A 383 4.07 -12.98 -7.37
C ALA A 383 3.18 -12.91 -6.13
N LEU A 384 2.96 -14.05 -5.46
CA LEU A 384 2.24 -14.12 -4.19
C LEU A 384 2.96 -13.33 -3.08
N LYS A 385 4.29 -13.43 -2.99
CA LYS A 385 5.07 -12.61 -2.05
C LYS A 385 4.93 -11.12 -2.34
N HIS A 386 5.07 -10.70 -3.60
CA HIS A 386 4.91 -9.30 -3.99
C HIS A 386 3.49 -8.79 -3.75
N LEU A 387 2.47 -9.60 -4.06
CA LEU A 387 1.07 -9.32 -3.72
C LEU A 387 0.91 -9.10 -2.22
N GLY A 388 1.44 -10.01 -1.40
CA GLY A 388 1.40 -9.90 0.06
C GLY A 388 2.08 -8.63 0.58
N SER A 389 3.26 -8.31 0.07
CA SER A 389 4.00 -7.08 0.42
C SER A 389 3.23 -5.82 0.03
N ALA A 390 2.63 -5.79 -1.17
CA ALA A 390 1.84 -4.64 -1.63
C ALA A 390 0.54 -4.48 -0.81
N LEU A 391 -0.14 -5.59 -0.49
CA LEU A 391 -1.33 -5.61 0.38
C LEU A 391 -1.01 -5.11 1.79
N LEU A 392 0.12 -5.52 2.36
CA LEU A 392 0.65 -4.98 3.62
C LEU A 392 0.89 -3.46 3.52
N GLY A 393 1.43 -3.02 2.39
CA GLY A 393 1.70 -1.61 2.08
C GLY A 393 0.43 -0.75 1.98
N VAL A 394 -0.69 -1.30 1.53
CA VAL A 394 -1.99 -0.59 1.49
C VAL A 394 -2.87 -0.81 2.71
N GLY A 395 -2.42 -1.63 3.68
CA GLY A 395 -3.15 -1.89 4.94
C GLY A 395 -4.17 -3.03 4.88
N GLU A 396 -4.18 -3.84 3.82
CA GLU A 396 -5.07 -4.99 3.67
C GLU A 396 -4.47 -6.25 4.33
N TYR A 397 -4.27 -6.19 5.65
CA TYR A 397 -3.41 -7.12 6.39
C TYR A 397 -3.84 -8.59 6.34
N ARG A 398 -5.16 -8.88 6.39
CA ARG A 398 -5.67 -10.26 6.29
C ARG A 398 -5.44 -10.87 4.90
N ALA A 399 -5.58 -10.05 3.85
CA ALA A 399 -5.30 -10.50 2.49
C ALA A 399 -3.79 -10.69 2.30
N ALA A 400 -2.96 -9.83 2.92
CA ALA A 400 -1.52 -9.97 2.93
C ALA A 400 -1.06 -11.27 3.61
N GLU A 401 -1.60 -11.60 4.80
CA GLU A 401 -1.32 -12.86 5.52
C GLU A 401 -1.54 -14.06 4.60
N LYS A 402 -2.73 -14.19 3.99
CA LYS A 402 -3.07 -15.30 3.08
C LYS A 402 -2.08 -15.44 1.93
N ALA A 403 -1.78 -14.34 1.23
CA ALA A 403 -0.87 -14.37 0.08
C ALA A 403 0.56 -14.76 0.49
N LEU A 404 1.02 -14.32 1.67
CA LEU A 404 2.36 -14.62 2.18
C LEU A 404 2.48 -16.06 2.69
N GLU A 405 1.45 -16.58 3.36
CA GLU A 405 1.38 -17.98 3.75
C GLU A 405 1.43 -18.90 2.53
N GLU A 406 0.72 -18.55 1.45
CA GLU A 406 0.78 -19.31 0.20
C GLU A 406 2.17 -19.23 -0.47
N ALA A 407 2.80 -18.06 -0.46
CA ALA A 407 4.17 -17.90 -0.96
C ALA A 407 5.18 -18.75 -0.16
N ILE A 408 5.04 -18.80 1.17
CA ILE A 408 5.88 -19.61 2.07
C ILE A 408 5.59 -21.11 1.88
N TYR A 409 4.33 -21.50 1.68
CA TYR A 409 3.97 -22.87 1.39
C TYR A 409 4.66 -23.38 0.12
N LEU A 410 4.67 -22.57 -0.95
CA LEU A 410 5.37 -22.89 -2.20
C LEU A 410 6.89 -22.83 -2.07
N LYS A 411 7.42 -21.94 -1.22
CA LYS A 411 8.85 -21.77 -0.97
C LYS A 411 9.15 -21.51 0.51
N PRO A 412 9.36 -22.58 1.32
CA PRO A 412 9.55 -22.46 2.78
C PRO A 412 10.84 -21.77 3.22
N ASP A 413 11.84 -21.64 2.34
CA ASP A 413 13.12 -20.99 2.62
C ASP A 413 13.15 -19.51 2.19
N TYR A 414 11.99 -18.91 1.89
CA TYR A 414 11.92 -17.53 1.40
C TYR A 414 11.90 -16.50 2.55
N ALA A 415 13.10 -16.13 3.02
CA ALA A 415 13.28 -15.22 4.16
C ALA A 415 12.48 -13.91 4.06
N ASP A 416 12.44 -13.29 2.88
CA ASP A 416 11.70 -12.03 2.67
C ASP A 416 10.18 -12.22 2.89
N ALA A 417 9.61 -13.38 2.50
CA ALA A 417 8.19 -13.68 2.73
C ALA A 417 7.87 -13.88 4.21
N HIS A 418 8.77 -14.55 4.97
CA HIS A 418 8.65 -14.65 6.43
C HIS A 418 8.70 -13.28 7.12
N CYS A 419 9.58 -12.37 6.67
CA CYS A 419 9.65 -11.01 7.19
C CYS A 419 8.35 -10.22 6.92
N ASP A 420 7.82 -10.31 5.70
CA ASP A 420 6.58 -9.64 5.33
C ASP A 420 5.39 -10.24 6.11
N LEU A 421 5.37 -11.57 6.32
CA LEU A 421 4.32 -12.25 7.10
C LEU A 421 4.35 -11.80 8.56
N GLY A 422 5.53 -11.74 9.17
CA GLY A 422 5.67 -11.22 10.53
C GLY A 422 5.17 -9.78 10.66
N SER A 423 5.36 -8.96 9.62
CA SER A 423 4.86 -7.58 9.59
C SER A 423 3.33 -7.51 9.47
N ALA A 424 2.72 -8.38 8.66
CA ALA A 424 1.26 -8.49 8.54
C ALA A 424 0.62 -8.99 9.85
N LEU A 425 1.21 -9.99 10.49
CA LEU A 425 0.75 -10.55 11.77
C LEU A 425 0.81 -9.52 12.89
N HIS A 426 1.90 -8.76 12.98
CA HIS A 426 2.01 -7.68 13.96
C HIS A 426 0.92 -6.62 13.73
N ALA A 427 0.64 -6.24 12.48
CA ALA A 427 -0.44 -5.30 12.18
C ALA A 427 -1.84 -5.84 12.52
N LEU A 428 -2.02 -7.15 12.53
CA LEU A 428 -3.24 -7.84 12.99
C LEU A 428 -3.30 -8.00 14.53
N GLY A 429 -2.22 -7.67 15.25
CA GLY A 429 -2.08 -7.83 16.70
C GLY A 429 -1.62 -9.22 17.16
N ASP A 430 -1.21 -10.09 16.24
CA ASP A 430 -0.66 -11.42 16.54
C ASP A 430 0.87 -11.34 16.71
N ASP A 431 1.28 -10.66 17.79
CA ASP A 431 2.69 -10.35 18.08
C ASP A 431 3.54 -11.61 18.32
N GLU A 432 2.94 -12.69 18.84
CA GLU A 432 3.67 -13.94 19.12
C GLU A 432 4.08 -14.66 17.83
N ARG A 433 3.12 -14.85 16.90
CA ARG A 433 3.45 -15.40 15.57
C ARG A 433 4.38 -14.46 14.81
N ALA A 434 4.18 -13.15 14.92
CA ALA A 434 5.07 -12.17 14.29
C ALA A 434 6.54 -12.31 14.72
N ILE A 435 6.82 -12.46 16.02
CA ILE A 435 8.18 -12.68 16.52
C ILE A 435 8.78 -13.97 15.95
N SER A 436 8.00 -15.05 15.89
CA SER A 436 8.44 -16.33 15.33
C SER A 436 8.84 -16.19 13.84
N GLU A 437 8.02 -15.50 13.05
CA GLU A 437 8.27 -15.31 11.62
C GLU A 437 9.47 -14.38 11.36
N PHE A 438 9.63 -13.30 12.13
CA PHE A 438 10.84 -12.48 12.05
C PHE A 438 12.10 -13.25 12.42
N GLN A 439 12.05 -14.09 13.47
CA GLN A 439 13.18 -14.93 13.84
C GLN A 439 13.51 -15.94 12.74
N ARG A 440 12.49 -16.56 12.11
CA ARG A 440 12.70 -17.46 10.98
C ARG A 440 13.34 -16.76 9.78
N ALA A 441 12.93 -15.53 9.46
CA ALA A 441 13.59 -14.73 8.42
C ALA A 441 15.08 -14.47 8.73
N ILE A 442 15.41 -14.19 9.99
CA ILE A 442 16.80 -13.98 10.47
C ILE A 442 17.59 -15.30 10.43
N ASP A 443 16.98 -16.42 10.80
CA ASP A 443 17.64 -17.73 10.79
C ASP A 443 17.96 -18.19 9.36
N LEU A 444 17.04 -17.94 8.42
CA LEU A 444 17.25 -18.19 6.99
C LEU A 444 18.30 -17.24 6.39
N LYS A 445 18.38 -16.00 6.90
CA LYS A 445 19.31 -14.98 6.43
C LYS A 445 19.77 -14.07 7.59
N LEU A 446 20.94 -14.39 8.14
CA LEU A 446 21.49 -13.74 9.35
C LEU A 446 21.64 -12.22 9.24
N ASP A 447 21.80 -11.68 8.03
CA ASP A 447 21.93 -10.25 7.75
C ASP A 447 20.65 -9.63 7.16
N HIS A 448 19.49 -10.26 7.39
CA HIS A 448 18.21 -9.74 6.95
C HIS A 448 17.83 -8.49 7.75
N VAL A 449 18.24 -7.33 7.23
CA VAL A 449 18.13 -6.06 7.96
C VAL A 449 16.68 -5.70 8.30
N ASP A 450 15.74 -5.92 7.39
CA ASP A 450 14.35 -5.48 7.59
C ASP A 450 13.67 -6.31 8.69
N ALA A 451 13.89 -7.64 8.73
CA ALA A 451 13.47 -8.51 9.83
C ALA A 451 14.10 -8.12 11.17
N LEU A 452 15.40 -7.81 11.22
CA LEU A 452 16.05 -7.31 12.44
C LEU A 452 15.44 -5.98 12.91
N TYR A 453 15.19 -5.05 11.99
CA TYR A 453 14.63 -3.75 12.29
C TYR A 453 13.17 -3.87 12.78
N ASN A 454 12.36 -4.68 12.12
CA ASN A 454 10.95 -4.90 12.46
C ASN A 454 10.80 -5.66 13.78
N LEU A 455 11.62 -6.68 14.02
CA LEU A 455 11.68 -7.37 15.31
C LEU A 455 12.09 -6.41 16.44
N GLY A 456 13.05 -5.52 16.20
CA GLY A 456 13.42 -4.48 17.15
C GLY A 456 12.25 -3.54 17.47
N GLY A 457 11.45 -3.17 16.47
CA GLY A 457 10.24 -2.36 16.63
C GLY A 457 9.19 -3.07 17.48
N LEU A 458 8.87 -4.31 17.11
CA LEU A 458 7.91 -5.15 17.83
C LEU A 458 8.32 -5.35 19.31
N LEU A 459 9.58 -5.70 19.56
CA LEU A 459 10.10 -5.87 20.93
C LEU A 459 10.01 -4.58 21.75
N ARG A 460 10.23 -3.42 21.13
CA ARG A 460 10.09 -2.13 21.80
C ARG A 460 8.63 -1.88 22.17
N ASP A 461 7.71 -2.16 21.25
CA ASP A 461 6.28 -1.94 21.46
C ASP A 461 5.71 -2.92 22.51
N SER A 462 6.28 -4.14 22.62
CA SER A 462 6.03 -5.06 23.75
C SER A 462 6.78 -4.73 25.06
N GLY A 463 7.46 -3.58 25.15
CA GLY A 463 8.20 -3.15 26.35
C GLY A 463 9.54 -3.87 26.61
N LYS A 464 9.98 -4.77 25.72
CA LYS A 464 11.26 -5.51 25.80
C LYS A 464 12.42 -4.67 25.28
N TYR A 465 12.60 -3.50 25.89
CA TYR A 465 13.47 -2.43 25.40
C TYR A 465 14.95 -2.80 25.22
N ALA A 466 15.53 -3.58 26.14
CA ALA A 466 16.93 -4.01 26.02
C ALA A 466 17.16 -4.87 24.76
N ARG A 467 16.28 -5.85 24.53
CA ARG A 467 16.35 -6.71 23.33
C ARG A 467 16.11 -5.92 22.04
N ALA A 468 15.21 -4.94 22.08
CA ALA A 468 14.99 -4.03 20.95
C ALA A 468 16.28 -3.24 20.60
N ALA A 469 16.97 -2.71 21.60
CA ALA A 469 18.24 -2.00 21.41
C ALA A 469 19.32 -2.90 20.77
N ASP A 470 19.37 -4.20 21.14
CA ASP A 470 20.28 -5.18 20.55
C ASP A 470 19.96 -5.45 19.07
N MET A 471 18.69 -5.58 18.71
CA MET A 471 18.29 -5.77 17.30
C MET A 471 18.69 -4.56 16.45
N TYR A 472 18.45 -3.34 16.94
CA TYR A 472 18.92 -2.14 16.24
C TYR A 472 20.45 -2.03 16.19
N ALA A 473 21.17 -2.51 17.21
CA ALA A 473 22.63 -2.59 17.15
C ALA A 473 23.11 -3.54 16.04
N LYS A 474 22.44 -4.68 15.83
CA LYS A 474 22.71 -5.58 14.70
C LYS A 474 22.42 -4.90 13.35
N VAL A 475 21.30 -4.18 13.22
CA VAL A 475 21.02 -3.35 12.03
C VAL A 475 22.16 -2.38 11.75
N LEU A 476 22.65 -1.68 12.78
CA LEU A 476 23.73 -0.70 12.66
C LEU A 476 25.11 -1.33 12.36
N SER A 477 25.32 -2.60 12.72
CA SER A 477 26.53 -3.33 12.31
C SER A 477 26.56 -3.58 10.79
N ILE A 478 25.39 -3.70 10.16
CA ILE A 478 25.23 -3.90 8.71
C ILE A 478 25.12 -2.54 8.01
N ARG A 479 24.41 -1.58 8.63
CA ARG A 479 24.09 -0.26 8.07
C ARG A 479 24.47 0.85 9.07
N PRO A 480 25.76 1.22 9.19
CA PRO A 480 26.22 2.17 10.22
C PRO A 480 25.63 3.59 10.10
N ARG A 481 25.15 3.96 8.91
CA ARG A 481 24.57 5.29 8.59
C ARG A 481 23.04 5.31 8.61
N ASP A 482 22.39 4.32 9.21
CA ASP A 482 20.93 4.32 9.38
C ASP A 482 20.53 5.17 10.59
N TRP A 483 20.11 6.41 10.32
CA TRP A 483 19.69 7.33 11.38
C TRP A 483 18.41 6.89 12.10
N ARG A 484 17.52 6.13 11.44
CA ARG A 484 16.28 5.65 12.06
C ARG A 484 16.59 4.54 13.05
N ALA A 485 17.47 3.61 12.67
CA ALA A 485 17.96 2.58 13.58
C ALA A 485 18.72 3.18 14.77
N GLN A 486 19.53 4.22 14.56
CA GLN A 486 20.18 4.96 15.66
C GLN A 486 19.14 5.59 16.60
N LEU A 487 18.14 6.28 16.05
CA LEU A 487 17.09 6.91 16.85
C LEU A 487 16.27 5.88 17.63
N ASN A 488 15.82 4.80 16.98
CA ASN A 488 15.03 3.76 17.63
C ASN A 488 15.82 2.98 18.68
N ARG A 489 17.13 2.78 18.46
CA ARG A 489 18.03 2.27 19.50
C ARG A 489 18.07 3.20 20.70
N ALA A 490 18.20 4.51 20.48
CA ALA A 490 18.20 5.49 21.56
C ALA A 490 16.89 5.49 22.35
N VAL A 491 15.75 5.48 21.66
CA VAL A 491 14.42 5.38 22.28
C VAL A 491 14.28 4.09 23.08
N SER A 492 14.78 2.97 22.55
CA SER A 492 14.77 1.70 23.27
C SER A 492 15.65 1.76 24.53
N LEU A 493 16.84 2.36 24.47
CA LEU A 493 17.69 2.56 25.66
C LEU A 493 17.01 3.43 26.73
N LEU A 494 16.31 4.50 26.32
CA LEU A 494 15.51 5.32 27.24
C LEU A 494 14.39 4.52 27.89
N GLY A 495 13.67 3.71 27.12
CA GLY A 495 12.63 2.82 27.65
C GLY A 495 13.18 1.80 28.65
N ALA A 496 14.41 1.32 28.44
CA ALA A 496 15.12 0.45 29.38
C ALA A 496 15.67 1.19 30.63
N GLY A 497 15.50 2.52 30.73
CA GLY A 497 16.05 3.35 31.80
C GLY A 497 17.51 3.78 31.61
N ASP A 498 18.18 3.34 30.54
CA ASP A 498 19.57 3.71 30.23
C ASP A 498 19.65 5.07 29.52
N SER A 499 19.49 6.13 30.32
CA SER A 499 19.57 7.52 29.86
C SER A 499 20.97 7.94 29.41
N GLU A 500 22.02 7.29 29.90
CA GLU A 500 23.40 7.59 29.51
C GLU A 500 23.76 6.95 28.17
N GLY A 501 23.42 5.66 27.98
CA GLY A 501 23.62 4.96 26.72
C GLY A 501 22.86 5.58 25.55
N ALA A 502 21.67 6.15 25.79
CA ALA A 502 20.85 6.81 24.76
C ALA A 502 21.50 8.08 24.17
N LYS A 503 22.44 8.74 24.87
CA LYS A 503 23.03 10.01 24.43
C LYS A 503 23.83 9.87 23.13
N LYS A 504 24.62 8.81 23.00
CA LYS A 504 25.48 8.61 21.83
C LYS A 504 24.64 8.37 20.57
N PRO A 505 23.69 7.41 20.54
CA PRO A 505 22.80 7.21 19.40
C PRO A 505 21.97 8.45 19.03
N LEU A 506 21.45 9.21 20.02
CA LEU A 506 20.74 10.47 19.75
C LEU A 506 21.62 11.51 19.06
N LYS A 507 22.87 11.67 19.51
CA LYS A 507 23.84 12.60 18.88
C LYS A 507 24.20 12.16 17.46
N GLU A 508 24.36 10.86 17.24
CA GLU A 508 24.64 10.31 15.90
C GLU A 508 23.45 10.51 14.96
N ALA A 509 22.22 10.21 15.42
CA ALA A 509 20.99 10.48 14.68
C ALA A 509 20.83 11.98 14.36
N PHE A 510 21.12 12.86 15.32
CA PHE A 510 21.10 14.30 15.10
C PHE A 510 22.16 14.75 14.10
N LYS A 511 23.39 14.25 14.20
CA LYS A 511 24.48 14.56 13.26
C LYS A 511 24.12 14.18 11.82
N MET A 512 23.37 13.10 11.62
CA MET A 512 22.94 12.65 10.30
C MET A 512 21.73 13.42 9.74
N THR A 513 20.84 13.91 10.60
CA THR A 513 19.53 14.45 10.17
C THR A 513 19.33 15.95 10.39
N ASN A 514 20.05 16.54 11.35
CA ASN A 514 19.87 17.92 11.83
C ASN A 514 18.40 18.27 12.16
N ARG A 515 17.61 17.29 12.62
CA ARG A 515 16.17 17.45 12.92
C ARG A 515 15.94 18.11 14.28
N VAL A 516 15.01 19.06 14.32
CA VAL A 516 14.67 19.85 15.54
C VAL A 516 14.06 18.95 16.62
N GLU A 517 13.27 17.96 16.25
CA GLU A 517 12.64 17.04 17.20
C GLU A 517 13.67 16.20 17.96
N VAL A 518 14.73 15.78 17.26
CA VAL A 518 15.86 15.06 17.87
C VAL A 518 16.66 16.00 18.78
N TYR A 519 16.84 17.26 18.39
CA TYR A 519 17.45 18.28 19.23
C TYR A 519 16.65 18.54 20.52
N ASP A 520 15.34 18.70 20.41
CA ASP A 520 14.44 18.93 21.54
C ASP A 520 14.48 17.75 22.52
N ALA A 521 14.53 16.51 22.02
CA ALA A 521 14.71 15.31 22.83
C ALA A 521 16.06 15.32 23.58
N ILE A 522 17.16 15.71 22.91
CA ILE A 522 18.48 15.85 23.55
C ILE A 522 18.45 16.93 24.63
N MET A 523 17.77 18.07 24.40
CA MET A 523 17.63 19.14 25.39
C MET A 523 16.80 18.68 26.59
N TYR A 524 15.69 17.98 26.34
CA TYR A 524 14.84 17.41 27.39
C TYR A 524 15.65 16.49 28.34
N LEU A 525 16.46 15.59 27.79
CA LEU A 525 17.32 14.71 28.60
C LEU A 525 18.33 15.52 29.44
N LYS A 526 18.93 16.57 28.88
CA LYS A 526 19.82 17.47 29.64
C LYS A 526 19.10 18.19 30.78
N HIS A 527 17.84 18.57 30.57
CA HIS A 527 17.02 19.23 31.60
C HIS A 527 16.60 18.27 32.71
N MET A 528 16.23 17.03 32.38
CA MET A 528 15.90 15.98 33.35
C MET A 528 17.07 15.69 34.30
N GLN A 529 18.31 15.69 33.81
CA GLN A 529 19.51 15.45 34.62
C GLN A 529 19.86 16.60 35.57
N LYS A 530 19.38 17.82 35.30
CA LYS A 530 19.58 18.98 36.17
C LYS A 530 18.57 19.07 37.33
N ARG A 531 17.55 18.20 37.36
CA ARG A 531 16.62 18.14 38.50
C ARG A 531 17.30 17.48 39.71
N PRO A 532 17.07 17.99 40.94
CA PRO A 532 17.74 17.45 42.13
C PRO A 532 17.37 15.97 42.35
N LYS A 533 18.37 15.14 42.66
CA LYS A 533 18.27 13.69 42.86
C LYS A 533 17.18 13.23 43.86
N GLY A 534 16.71 14.12 44.75
CA GLY A 534 15.66 13.82 45.73
C GLY A 534 14.30 13.45 45.12
N PHE A 535 13.96 13.99 43.95
CA PHE A 535 12.67 13.71 43.30
C PHE A 535 12.65 12.32 42.62
N ASN A 536 13.79 11.86 42.11
CA ASN A 536 13.91 10.53 41.49
C ASN A 536 13.93 9.41 42.54
N SER A 537 14.44 9.68 43.75
CA SER A 537 14.43 8.68 44.84
C SER A 537 13.01 8.30 45.27
N ALA A 538 12.07 9.24 45.25
CA ALA A 538 10.66 9.00 45.59
C ALA A 538 9.94 8.12 44.55
N ILE A 539 10.34 8.21 43.28
CA ILE A 539 9.80 7.36 42.19
C ILE A 539 10.40 5.96 42.26
N GLN A 540 11.69 5.85 42.59
CA GLN A 540 12.39 4.56 42.71
C GLN A 540 11.95 3.77 43.95
N SER A 541 11.72 4.44 45.08
CA SER A 541 11.17 3.81 46.31
C SER A 541 9.72 3.35 46.16
N ALA A 542 8.97 3.91 45.21
CA ALA A 542 7.60 3.47 44.91
C ALA A 542 7.56 2.20 44.03
N GLN A 543 8.63 1.92 43.27
CA GLN A 543 8.73 0.72 42.43
C GLN A 543 9.14 -0.55 43.20
N GLU A 544 9.82 -0.41 44.34
CA GLU A 544 10.31 -1.55 45.13
C GLU A 544 9.26 -2.12 46.12
N GLY A 545 8.07 -1.50 46.21
CA GLY A 545 7.08 -1.78 47.26
C GLY A 545 5.84 -2.61 46.89
N MET A 546 5.78 -3.28 45.73
CA MET A 546 4.50 -3.83 45.24
C MET A 546 4.53 -5.34 44.93
N VAL A 547 4.39 -6.14 45.99
CA VAL A 547 3.88 -7.53 45.92
C VAL A 547 2.90 -7.76 47.07
N ARG A 548 1.60 -7.62 46.80
CA ARG A 548 0.45 -8.44 47.28
C ARG A 548 -0.87 -7.66 47.11
N GLY A 549 -1.88 -8.35 46.60
CA GLY A 549 -3.18 -7.78 46.27
C GLY A 549 -4.10 -7.59 47.48
N ASP A 550 -5.17 -6.82 47.26
CA ASP A 550 -6.53 -7.32 47.41
C ASP A 550 -7.56 -6.33 46.82
N SER A 551 -8.70 -6.90 46.45
CA SER A 551 -9.88 -6.32 45.82
C SER A 551 -10.56 -5.22 46.64
N ASN A 552 -10.70 -4.02 46.07
CA ASN A 552 -11.89 -3.15 46.15
C ASN A 552 -11.68 -1.90 45.26
N GLY A 553 -12.75 -1.46 44.59
CA GLY A 553 -12.75 -0.43 43.54
C GLY A 553 -12.17 0.93 43.93
N ALA A 554 -10.86 1.07 43.85
CA ALA A 554 -10.12 2.32 44.02
C ALA A 554 -9.38 2.66 42.73
N VAL A 555 -9.48 3.94 42.34
CA VAL A 555 -8.75 4.56 41.23
C VAL A 555 -7.28 4.18 41.30
N VAL A 556 -6.83 3.34 40.36
CA VAL A 556 -5.43 2.94 40.21
C VAL A 556 -4.64 4.16 39.73
N PRO A 557 -3.70 4.72 40.51
CA PRO A 557 -2.82 5.78 40.02
C PRO A 557 -1.88 5.18 38.96
N SER A 558 -1.83 5.77 37.78
CA SER A 558 -0.85 5.39 36.76
C SER A 558 0.58 5.67 37.26
N PRO A 559 1.58 4.83 36.92
CA PRO A 559 3.01 5.09 37.15
C PRO A 559 3.51 6.46 36.64
N ASP A 560 2.73 7.13 35.79
CA ASP A 560 3.11 8.33 35.05
C ASP A 560 2.78 9.68 35.74
N GLY A 561 2.31 9.69 36.99
CA GLY A 561 2.08 10.94 37.75
C GLY A 561 0.87 11.78 37.29
N TYR A 562 -0.06 11.19 36.54
CA TYR A 562 -1.32 11.81 36.15
C TYR A 562 -2.53 10.89 36.43
N MET A 563 -3.72 11.47 36.50
CA MET A 563 -4.99 10.76 36.60
C MET A 563 -5.92 11.14 35.44
N VAL A 564 -6.77 10.21 35.01
CA VAL A 564 -7.79 10.46 33.98
C VAL A 564 -9.11 10.76 34.67
N ILE A 565 -9.74 11.86 34.30
CA ILE A 565 -10.98 12.34 34.90
C ILE A 565 -12.17 12.07 33.98
N GLU A 566 -13.29 11.71 34.59
CA GLU A 566 -14.58 11.51 33.92
C GLU A 566 -15.06 12.79 33.21
N LEU A 567 -15.81 12.62 32.11
CA LEU A 567 -16.28 13.73 31.28
C LEU A 567 -17.12 14.76 32.05
N GLY A 568 -17.99 14.30 32.98
CA GLY A 568 -18.88 15.16 33.75
C GLY A 568 -18.19 16.15 34.68
N LYS A 569 -16.93 15.90 35.05
CA LYS A 569 -16.13 16.74 35.96
C LYS A 569 -15.27 17.78 35.23
N PHE A 570 -15.35 17.82 33.89
CA PHE A 570 -14.64 18.79 33.05
C PHE A 570 -15.61 19.86 32.55
N HIS A 571 -15.48 21.07 33.07
CA HIS A 571 -16.31 22.21 32.72
C HIS A 571 -15.55 23.24 31.88
N ARG A 572 -16.31 23.92 31.00
CA ARG A 572 -15.80 24.97 30.12
C ARG A 572 -15.98 26.32 30.81
N ALA A 573 -14.88 27.01 31.08
CA ALA A 573 -14.94 28.36 31.66
C ALA A 573 -15.53 29.41 30.71
N THR A 574 -15.53 29.14 29.39
CA THR A 574 -16.11 30.03 28.38
C THR A 574 -16.73 29.22 27.23
N SER A 575 -17.75 29.76 26.56
CA SER A 575 -18.33 29.16 25.35
C SER A 575 -17.32 29.00 24.20
N LYS A 576 -16.26 29.81 24.18
CA LYS A 576 -15.15 29.72 23.23
C LYS A 576 -14.20 28.53 23.46
N THR A 577 -14.24 27.93 24.65
CA THR A 577 -13.39 26.77 25.00
C THR A 577 -13.92 25.54 24.28
N SER A 578 -13.02 24.85 23.58
CA SER A 578 -13.39 23.69 22.78
C SER A 578 -13.91 22.54 23.67
N PRO A 579 -15.03 21.89 23.31
CA PRO A 579 -15.53 20.72 24.02
C PRO A 579 -14.50 19.58 23.96
N ARG A 580 -14.26 18.92 25.09
CA ARG A 580 -13.27 17.84 25.22
C ARG A 580 -13.50 16.70 24.21
N LEU A 581 -14.73 16.19 24.14
CA LEU A 581 -15.10 15.06 23.28
C LEU A 581 -14.84 15.37 21.80
N TRP A 582 -15.30 16.53 21.34
CA TRP A 582 -15.10 16.99 19.97
C TRP A 582 -13.65 17.34 19.65
N LEU A 583 -12.88 17.81 20.64
CA LEU A 583 -11.46 18.10 20.43
C LEU A 583 -10.66 16.84 20.12
N GLY A 584 -10.94 15.72 20.80
CA GLY A 584 -10.28 14.43 20.51
C GLY A 584 -10.46 14.03 19.05
N CYS A 585 -11.72 13.94 18.59
CA CYS A 585 -12.03 13.62 17.20
C CYS A 585 -11.39 14.62 16.23
N ALA A 586 -11.44 15.92 16.53
CA ALA A 586 -10.86 16.95 15.66
C ALA A 586 -9.34 16.81 15.55
N LEU A 587 -8.64 16.47 16.65
CA LEU A 587 -7.20 16.19 16.64
C LEU A 587 -6.87 14.95 15.79
N ASP A 588 -7.70 13.90 15.85
CA ASP A 588 -7.52 12.71 15.01
C ASP A 588 -7.74 13.01 13.52
N ILE A 589 -8.74 13.83 13.19
CA ILE A 589 -8.94 14.32 11.82
C ILE A 589 -7.75 15.17 11.38
N ARG A 590 -7.23 16.07 12.23
CA ARG A 590 -6.02 16.87 11.92
C ARG A 590 -4.81 15.97 11.68
N ARG A 591 -4.64 14.92 12.49
CA ARG A 591 -3.54 13.95 12.34
C ARG A 591 -3.64 13.23 11.00
N PHE A 592 -4.84 12.79 10.66
CA PHE A 592 -5.15 12.19 9.36
C PHE A 592 -4.85 13.15 8.20
N GLN A 593 -5.34 14.40 8.25
CA GLN A 593 -5.05 15.44 7.25
C GLN A 593 -3.55 15.69 7.05
N LYS A 594 -2.76 15.64 8.13
CA LYS A 594 -1.31 15.83 8.07
C LYS A 594 -0.60 14.62 7.46
N GLN A 595 -1.04 13.41 7.81
CA GLN A 595 -0.51 12.15 7.30
C GLN A 595 -0.76 12.00 5.80
N THR A 596 -2.00 12.24 5.36
CA THR A 596 -2.42 12.12 3.94
C THR A 596 -2.08 13.34 3.09
N ARG A 597 -1.62 14.43 3.72
CA ARG A 597 -1.32 15.72 3.08
C ARG A 597 -2.51 16.39 2.39
N LEU A 598 -3.74 15.91 2.62
CA LEU A 598 -4.98 16.49 2.08
C LEU A 598 -5.20 17.96 2.48
N HIS A 599 -4.57 18.44 3.56
CA HIS A 599 -4.62 19.87 3.92
C HIS A 599 -3.91 20.80 2.91
N LYS A 600 -2.99 20.28 2.08
CA LYS A 600 -2.29 21.06 1.05
C LYS A 600 -2.98 20.99 -0.32
N PHE A 601 -4.11 20.30 -0.39
CA PHE A 601 -4.81 20.02 -1.63
C PHE A 601 -5.48 21.27 -2.23
N GLU A 602 -5.45 21.38 -3.56
CA GLU A 602 -6.05 22.48 -4.31
C GLU A 602 -7.46 22.12 -4.83
N SER A 603 -8.43 23.00 -4.60
CA SER A 603 -9.83 22.74 -4.99
C SER A 603 -10.09 22.74 -6.49
N SER A 604 -9.22 23.39 -7.27
CA SER A 604 -9.30 23.43 -8.75
C SER A 604 -9.13 22.04 -9.36
N THR A 605 -8.20 21.24 -8.82
CA THR A 605 -7.95 19.87 -9.29
C THR A 605 -9.17 18.97 -9.05
N LEU A 606 -9.86 19.12 -7.92
CA LEU A 606 -11.06 18.34 -7.63
C LEU A 606 -12.18 18.62 -8.64
N LYS A 607 -12.40 19.90 -8.96
CA LYS A 607 -13.40 20.29 -9.97
C LYS A 607 -13.05 19.73 -11.34
N HIS A 608 -11.77 19.80 -11.73
CA HIS A 608 -11.30 19.21 -12.98
C HIS A 608 -11.54 17.70 -13.02
N GLU A 609 -11.27 16.96 -11.94
CA GLU A 609 -11.56 15.53 -11.88
C GLU A 609 -13.06 15.23 -11.96
N ILE A 610 -13.91 16.05 -11.33
CA ILE A 610 -15.36 15.94 -11.44
C ILE A 610 -15.80 16.15 -12.91
N ASP A 611 -15.33 17.23 -13.54
CA ASP A 611 -15.70 17.59 -14.90
C ASP A 611 -15.18 16.57 -15.94
N ASP A 612 -13.97 16.05 -15.75
CA ASP A 612 -13.39 15.05 -16.64
C ASP A 612 -14.08 13.69 -16.54
N ASN A 613 -14.44 13.26 -15.32
CA ASN A 613 -15.17 12.00 -15.15
C ASN A 613 -16.63 12.15 -15.61
N ALA A 614 -17.26 13.33 -15.44
CA ALA A 614 -18.57 13.63 -16.01
C ALA A 614 -18.61 13.47 -17.53
N LYS A 615 -17.54 13.87 -18.22
CA LYS A 615 -17.41 13.72 -19.68
C LYS A 615 -17.20 12.27 -20.12
N LYS A 616 -16.58 11.45 -19.28
CA LYS A 616 -16.24 10.05 -19.58
C LYS A 616 -17.39 9.09 -19.32
N SER A 617 -18.22 9.36 -18.31
CA SER A 617 -19.20 8.36 -17.85
C SER A 617 -20.32 8.15 -18.85
N GLY A 618 -20.91 9.20 -19.46
CA GLY A 618 -22.00 9.09 -20.45
C GLY A 618 -23.33 8.48 -19.91
N GLU A 619 -23.22 7.53 -18.99
CA GLU A 619 -24.23 6.95 -18.12
C GLU A 619 -24.48 7.83 -16.90
N VAL A 620 -25.76 7.93 -16.51
CA VAL A 620 -26.24 8.77 -15.41
C VAL A 620 -26.81 7.86 -14.33
N GLY A 621 -26.23 7.90 -13.13
CA GLY A 621 -26.76 7.20 -11.96
C GLY A 621 -25.69 6.79 -10.93
N PRO A 622 -26.09 6.33 -9.73
CA PRO A 622 -25.16 5.96 -8.65
C PRO A 622 -24.21 4.82 -9.01
N SER A 623 -24.64 3.85 -9.81
CA SER A 623 -23.84 2.69 -10.25
C SER A 623 -22.74 3.05 -11.26
N ALA A 624 -22.93 4.10 -12.06
CA ALA A 624 -21.96 4.59 -13.04
C ALA A 624 -20.70 5.19 -12.38
N ASN A 625 -20.76 5.51 -11.09
CA ASN A 625 -19.66 6.11 -10.33
C ASN A 625 -18.81 5.09 -9.56
N LEU A 626 -19.10 3.80 -9.70
CA LEU A 626 -18.40 2.74 -8.98
C LEU A 626 -17.10 2.36 -9.70
N ILE A 627 -15.96 2.69 -9.10
CA ILE A 627 -14.63 2.45 -9.69
C ILE A 627 -13.80 1.51 -8.83
N ARG A 628 -12.86 0.79 -9.46
CA ARG A 628 -11.89 -0.04 -8.71
C ARG A 628 -10.95 0.85 -7.89
N LYS A 629 -10.53 0.37 -6.72
CA LYS A 629 -9.55 1.07 -5.86
C LYS A 629 -8.26 1.45 -6.61
N ALA A 630 -7.79 0.62 -7.55
CA ALA A 630 -6.63 0.92 -8.38
C ALA A 630 -6.84 2.12 -9.33
N GLU A 631 -8.03 2.27 -9.92
CA GLU A 631 -8.36 3.45 -10.72
C GLU A 631 -8.50 4.70 -9.86
N LEU A 632 -9.06 4.57 -8.65
CA LEU A 632 -9.10 5.67 -7.68
C LEU A 632 -7.69 6.11 -7.27
N GLU A 633 -6.74 5.19 -7.14
CA GLU A 633 -5.34 5.50 -6.84
C GLU A 633 -4.73 6.42 -7.91
N LYS A 634 -5.07 6.22 -9.20
CA LYS A 634 -4.62 7.09 -10.29
C LYS A 634 -5.17 8.51 -10.15
N ILE A 635 -6.43 8.65 -9.74
CA ILE A 635 -7.03 9.96 -9.41
C ILE A 635 -6.27 10.58 -8.24
N LEU A 636 -6.07 9.83 -7.15
CA LEU A 636 -5.31 10.28 -5.98
C LEU A 636 -3.89 10.72 -6.35
N ARG A 637 -3.23 10.03 -7.28
CA ARG A 637 -1.89 10.40 -7.74
C ARG A 637 -1.87 11.75 -8.43
N ARG A 638 -2.91 12.10 -9.20
CA ARG A 638 -3.07 13.44 -9.79
C ARG A 638 -3.39 14.48 -8.73
N LEU A 639 -4.29 14.15 -7.80
CA LEU A 639 -4.65 15.03 -6.68
C LEU A 639 -3.44 15.34 -5.77
N LEU A 640 -2.56 14.37 -5.58
CA LEU A 640 -1.38 14.43 -4.70
C LEU A 640 -0.06 14.37 -5.48
N HIS A 641 -0.02 14.93 -6.70
CA HIS A 641 1.12 14.88 -7.61
C HIS A 641 2.43 15.46 -7.01
N PHE A 642 2.31 16.34 -6.01
CA PHE A 642 3.44 16.96 -5.31
C PHE A 642 4.13 16.03 -4.29
N LEU A 643 3.61 14.82 -4.07
CA LEU A 643 4.21 13.84 -3.16
C LEU A 643 5.25 12.97 -3.87
N THR A 644 6.35 12.69 -3.18
CA THR A 644 7.26 11.60 -3.56
C THR A 644 6.52 10.26 -3.51
N PRO A 645 6.96 9.23 -4.26
CA PRO A 645 6.35 7.90 -4.23
C PRO A 645 6.10 7.37 -2.82
N GLU A 646 7.08 7.48 -1.92
CA GLU A 646 7.02 6.97 -0.54
C GLU A 646 5.99 7.74 0.30
N ALA A 647 5.96 9.06 0.17
CA ALA A 647 4.97 9.89 0.85
C ALA A 647 3.56 9.64 0.31
N PHE A 648 3.44 9.36 -0.98
CA PHE A 648 2.19 8.99 -1.62
C PHE A 648 1.69 7.63 -1.12
N GLN A 649 2.55 6.61 -1.07
CA GLN A 649 2.21 5.29 -0.50
C GLN A 649 1.68 5.41 0.93
N ALA A 650 2.37 6.16 1.79
CA ALA A 650 1.92 6.38 3.17
C ALA A 650 0.56 7.10 3.25
N SER A 651 0.29 7.99 2.29
CA SER A 651 -0.99 8.68 2.17
C SER A 651 -2.10 7.73 1.71
N VAL A 652 -1.85 6.93 0.67
CA VAL A 652 -2.78 5.92 0.15
C VAL A 652 -3.10 4.88 1.21
N LYS A 653 -2.10 4.36 1.94
CA LYS A 653 -2.31 3.43 3.05
C LYS A 653 -3.30 3.99 4.08
N ALA A 654 -3.05 5.22 4.55
CA ALA A 654 -3.92 5.86 5.53
C ALA A 654 -5.33 6.09 4.99
N ILE A 655 -5.45 6.51 3.72
CA ILE A 655 -6.74 6.68 3.04
C ILE A 655 -7.46 5.34 2.92
N ASN A 656 -6.75 4.26 2.54
CA ASN A 656 -7.36 2.94 2.37
C ASN A 656 -7.91 2.41 3.70
N GLU A 657 -7.10 2.44 4.76
CA GLU A 657 -7.50 1.98 6.10
C GLU A 657 -8.68 2.76 6.68
N LYS A 658 -8.68 4.09 6.52
CA LYS A 658 -9.67 4.95 7.20
C LYS A 658 -10.91 5.28 6.36
N LEU A 659 -10.74 5.51 5.06
CA LEU A 659 -11.84 5.90 4.14
C LEU A 659 -12.32 4.71 3.34
N LEU A 660 -11.44 4.08 2.55
CA LEU A 660 -11.87 3.09 1.57
C LEU A 660 -12.37 1.81 2.21
N GLY A 661 -11.82 1.39 3.36
CA GLY A 661 -12.34 0.26 4.14
C GLY A 661 -13.78 0.47 4.62
N VAL A 662 -14.21 1.71 4.84
CA VAL A 662 -15.60 2.04 5.22
C VAL A 662 -16.50 2.17 4.00
N LEU A 663 -15.98 2.63 2.86
CA LEU A 663 -16.74 2.79 1.61
C LEU A 663 -16.92 1.45 0.87
N ASP A 664 -15.97 0.52 0.98
CA ASP A 664 -15.99 -0.81 0.39
C ASP A 664 -16.35 -1.88 1.44
N ARG A 665 -17.50 -1.73 2.12
CA ARG A 665 -17.92 -2.66 3.17
C ARG A 665 -18.13 -4.09 2.67
N SER A 666 -18.56 -4.22 1.41
CA SER A 666 -18.79 -5.50 0.76
C SER A 666 -17.49 -6.20 0.31
N ALA A 667 -16.32 -5.57 0.55
CA ALA A 667 -15.00 -6.08 0.17
C ALA A 667 -14.90 -6.47 -1.32
N THR A 668 -15.61 -5.72 -2.18
CA THR A 668 -15.66 -5.92 -3.62
C THR A 668 -14.42 -5.36 -4.33
N GLY A 669 -13.64 -4.52 -3.65
CA GLY A 669 -12.54 -3.76 -4.24
C GLY A 669 -13.00 -2.55 -5.07
N ARG A 670 -14.31 -2.24 -5.06
CA ARG A 670 -14.89 -1.10 -5.76
C ARG A 670 -15.46 -0.07 -4.78
N VAL A 671 -15.37 1.20 -5.15
CA VAL A 671 -15.79 2.33 -4.32
C VAL A 671 -16.52 3.37 -5.16
N ASP A 672 -17.52 4.01 -4.57
CA ASP A 672 -18.24 5.11 -5.18
C ASP A 672 -17.36 6.38 -5.18
N LEU A 673 -16.99 6.83 -6.39
CA LEU A 673 -16.11 7.98 -6.57
C LEU A 673 -16.72 9.26 -5.98
N GLY A 674 -18.02 9.50 -6.16
CA GLY A 674 -18.69 10.69 -5.65
C GLY A 674 -18.68 10.75 -4.13
N MET A 675 -19.01 9.64 -3.47
CA MET A 675 -18.95 9.55 -2.01
C MET A 675 -17.52 9.70 -1.47
N PHE A 676 -16.53 9.14 -2.18
CA PHE A 676 -15.13 9.33 -1.83
C PHE A 676 -14.70 10.80 -1.91
N LEU A 677 -14.95 11.48 -3.04
CA LEU A 677 -14.58 12.88 -3.25
C LEU A 677 -15.32 13.81 -2.27
N ALA A 678 -16.60 13.51 -1.99
CA ALA A 678 -17.37 14.21 -0.97
C ALA A 678 -16.73 14.05 0.42
N SER A 679 -16.26 12.84 0.78
CA SER A 679 -15.69 12.55 2.10
C SER A 679 -14.33 13.23 2.35
N ILE A 680 -13.52 13.43 1.31
CA ILE A 680 -12.24 14.15 1.45
C ILE A 680 -12.42 15.68 1.40
N SER A 681 -13.52 16.19 0.86
CA SER A 681 -13.75 17.64 0.68
C SER A 681 -13.74 18.47 1.97
N PRO A 682 -14.31 18.02 3.11
CA PRO A 682 -14.19 18.70 4.40
C PRO A 682 -12.74 18.84 4.90
N LEU A 683 -11.83 17.99 4.40
CA LEU A 683 -10.43 17.96 4.81
C LEU A 683 -9.55 18.97 4.05
N CYS A 684 -10.10 19.69 3.07
CA CYS A 684 -9.38 20.67 2.26
C CYS A 684 -9.14 21.98 3.03
N ALA A 685 -8.02 22.05 3.76
CA ALA A 685 -7.69 23.19 4.64
C ALA A 685 -7.58 24.55 3.92
N SER A 686 -7.35 24.54 2.59
CA SER A 686 -7.25 25.73 1.73
C SER A 686 -8.57 26.48 1.55
N LEU A 687 -9.71 25.85 1.85
CA LEU A 687 -11.05 26.43 1.69
C LEU A 687 -11.65 26.89 3.03
N THR A 688 -12.51 27.91 2.98
CA THR A 688 -13.35 28.27 4.14
C THR A 688 -14.37 27.17 4.44
N PRO A 689 -14.85 27.04 5.69
CA PRO A 689 -15.85 26.01 6.04
C PRO A 689 -17.08 25.99 5.12
N GLU A 690 -17.57 27.16 4.71
CA GLU A 690 -18.73 27.30 3.82
C GLU A 690 -18.41 26.79 2.41
N LYS A 691 -17.21 27.07 1.89
CA LYS A 691 -16.78 26.57 0.58
C LYS A 691 -16.61 25.06 0.57
N ARG A 692 -16.17 24.46 1.69
CA ARG A 692 -16.08 23.00 1.82
C ARG A 692 -17.46 22.36 1.80
N LYS A 693 -18.43 22.90 2.55
CA LYS A 693 -19.83 22.43 2.53
C LYS A 693 -20.46 22.56 1.14
N ARG A 694 -20.24 23.69 0.46
CA ARG A 694 -20.69 23.92 -0.91
C ARG A 694 -20.10 22.90 -1.89
N LEU A 695 -18.81 22.58 -1.75
CA LEU A 695 -18.13 21.60 -2.60
C LEU A 695 -18.69 20.20 -2.41
N VAL A 696 -18.95 19.78 -1.17
CA VAL A 696 -19.63 18.50 -0.88
C VAL A 696 -20.99 18.45 -1.56
N PHE A 697 -21.80 19.49 -1.42
CA PHE A 697 -23.11 19.57 -2.06
C PHE A 697 -22.99 19.46 -3.59
N GLN A 698 -22.06 20.18 -4.21
CA GLN A 698 -21.80 20.10 -5.66
C GLN A 698 -21.42 18.69 -6.12
N ILE A 699 -20.60 17.98 -5.36
CA ILE A 699 -20.21 16.60 -5.67
C ILE A 699 -21.40 15.65 -5.54
N LEU A 700 -22.24 15.81 -4.52
CA LEU A 700 -23.44 14.99 -4.36
C LEU A 700 -24.46 15.25 -5.48
N THR A 701 -24.63 16.50 -5.91
CA THR A 701 -25.45 16.84 -7.08
C THR A 701 -24.88 16.22 -8.36
N TRP A 702 -23.56 16.26 -8.55
CA TRP A 702 -22.90 15.63 -9.69
C TRP A 702 -23.08 14.10 -9.69
N ARG A 703 -22.93 13.47 -8.54
CA ARG A 703 -23.02 12.02 -8.37
C ARG A 703 -24.40 11.47 -8.75
N ASN A 704 -25.46 12.18 -8.39
CA ASN A 704 -26.84 11.77 -8.65
C ASN A 704 -27.68 13.01 -9.02
N PRO A 705 -27.71 13.41 -10.31
CA PRO A 705 -28.41 14.60 -10.73
C PRO A 705 -29.92 14.35 -10.74
N VAL A 706 -30.64 14.91 -9.76
CA VAL A 706 -32.11 14.81 -9.67
C VAL A 706 -32.79 16.05 -10.27
N SER A 707 -32.37 17.25 -9.84
CA SER A 707 -32.89 18.56 -10.28
C SER A 707 -31.80 19.64 -10.11
N GLU A 708 -31.96 20.79 -10.79
CA GLU A 708 -30.99 21.88 -10.67
C GLU A 708 -30.93 22.43 -9.24
N GLY A 709 -29.83 22.15 -8.54
CA GLY A 709 -29.53 22.74 -7.24
C GLY A 709 -30.14 22.01 -6.04
N GLU A 710 -30.62 20.77 -6.22
CA GLU A 710 -31.05 19.88 -5.13
C GLU A 710 -30.24 18.57 -5.12
N ILE A 711 -30.32 17.84 -4.02
CA ILE A 711 -29.79 16.47 -3.88
C ILE A 711 -30.83 15.57 -3.23
N ALA A 712 -30.77 14.26 -3.48
CA ALA A 712 -31.61 13.30 -2.78
C ALA A 712 -31.31 13.29 -1.28
N LYS A 713 -32.35 13.33 -0.43
CA LYS A 713 -32.19 13.26 1.04
C LYS A 713 -31.49 11.96 1.48
N THR A 714 -31.71 10.86 0.75
CA THR A 714 -31.07 9.56 0.96
C THR A 714 -29.55 9.62 0.77
N ASP A 715 -29.08 10.29 -0.28
CA ASP A 715 -27.65 10.48 -0.53
C ASP A 715 -26.99 11.36 0.54
N ALA A 716 -27.65 12.44 0.96
CA ALA A 716 -27.17 13.30 2.03
C ALA A 716 -27.05 12.54 3.37
N LYS A 717 -28.08 11.75 3.72
CA LYS A 717 -28.05 10.86 4.91
C LYS A 717 -26.92 9.84 4.82
N THR A 718 -26.74 9.20 3.67
CA THR A 718 -25.69 8.20 3.44
C THR A 718 -24.30 8.81 3.59
N TYR A 719 -24.07 9.99 3.00
CA TYR A 719 -22.85 10.75 3.18
C TYR A 719 -22.57 11.07 4.66
N ILE A 720 -23.56 11.59 5.40
CA ILE A 720 -23.40 11.90 6.83
C ILE A 720 -23.09 10.63 7.64
N LYS A 721 -23.80 9.51 7.37
CA LYS A 721 -23.51 8.20 7.98
C LYS A 721 -22.05 7.79 7.76
N PHE A 722 -21.52 7.94 6.54
CA PHE A 722 -20.12 7.68 6.25
C PHE A 722 -19.19 8.61 7.02
N MET A 723 -19.43 9.92 7.00
CA MET A 723 -18.59 10.89 7.72
C MET A 723 -18.51 10.60 9.22
N ARG A 724 -19.62 10.21 9.84
CA ARG A 724 -19.66 9.82 11.25
C ARG A 724 -18.90 8.52 11.50
N ALA A 725 -19.10 7.50 10.67
CA ALA A 725 -18.38 6.24 10.77
C ALA A 725 -16.85 6.41 10.61
N ILE A 726 -16.42 7.28 9.69
CA ILE A 726 -15.00 7.49 9.37
C ILE A 726 -14.30 8.37 10.42
N PHE A 727 -14.96 9.43 10.91
CA PHE A 727 -14.29 10.49 11.67
C PHE A 727 -14.83 10.71 13.09
N LEU A 728 -16.02 10.18 13.43
CA LEU A 728 -16.67 10.35 14.75
C LEU A 728 -17.09 9.01 15.40
N PRO A 729 -16.23 7.97 15.43
CA PRO A 729 -16.65 6.61 15.82
C PRO A 729 -17.00 6.44 17.32
N THR A 730 -16.50 7.31 18.20
CA THR A 730 -16.66 7.18 19.66
C THR A 730 -18.02 7.62 20.20
N GLN A 731 -18.96 8.07 19.35
CA GLN A 731 -20.28 8.56 19.77
C GLN A 731 -21.43 7.56 19.58
N GLY A 732 -21.13 6.26 19.45
CA GLY A 732 -22.13 5.22 19.32
C GLY A 732 -22.62 5.09 17.88
N THR A 733 -22.13 4.07 17.19
CA THR A 733 -22.70 3.56 15.94
C THR A 733 -24.03 2.83 16.17
N SER A 734 -24.47 2.66 17.43
CA SER A 734 -25.48 1.69 17.82
C SER A 734 -26.91 2.01 17.36
N ASP A 735 -27.27 3.28 17.11
CA ASP A 735 -28.66 3.65 16.77
C ASP A 735 -28.75 4.49 15.48
N MET A 736 -27.93 4.17 14.47
CA MET A 736 -27.96 4.88 13.18
C MET A 736 -29.10 4.41 12.25
N TRP A 737 -30.35 4.79 12.57
CA TRP A 737 -31.53 4.70 11.68
C TRP A 737 -31.67 3.35 10.94
N GLU A 738 -32.26 2.35 11.60
CA GLU A 738 -33.26 1.52 10.93
C GLU A 738 -34.59 2.29 10.97
N LEU A 739 -34.70 3.31 10.12
CA LEU A 739 -35.97 4.00 9.94
C LEU A 739 -36.69 3.35 8.77
N HIS A 740 -37.49 2.34 9.09
CA HIS A 740 -38.61 1.96 8.25
C HIS A 740 -39.52 3.19 8.07
N GLY A 741 -39.68 3.64 6.81
CA GLY A 741 -40.79 4.50 6.42
C GLY A 741 -40.53 6.00 6.19
N ASP A 742 -39.30 6.44 5.93
CA ASP A 742 -39.05 7.83 5.46
C ASP A 742 -39.06 7.83 3.92
N ASP A 743 -39.93 8.62 3.29
CA ASP A 743 -40.15 8.64 1.83
C ASP A 743 -38.83 8.87 1.06
N ASP A 744 -38.41 7.89 0.26
CA ASP A 744 -37.12 7.86 -0.44
C ASP A 744 -36.98 8.91 -1.57
N GLN A 745 -38.05 9.67 -1.85
CA GLN A 745 -38.15 10.60 -2.99
C GLN A 745 -38.06 12.09 -2.63
N VAL A 746 -37.72 12.45 -1.39
CA VAL A 746 -37.61 13.87 -1.01
C VAL A 746 -36.23 14.43 -1.41
N ASN A 747 -36.24 15.46 -2.26
CA ASN A 747 -35.06 16.26 -2.56
C ASN A 747 -34.86 17.36 -1.53
N ILE A 748 -33.61 17.72 -1.27
CA ILE A 748 -33.25 18.81 -0.36
C ILE A 748 -32.36 19.84 -1.04
N SER A 749 -32.57 21.09 -0.63
CA SER A 749 -31.82 22.26 -1.07
C SER A 749 -30.50 22.43 -0.31
N TYR A 750 -29.62 23.32 -0.78
CA TYR A 750 -28.35 23.61 -0.11
C TYR A 750 -28.50 24.09 1.35
N PRO A 751 -29.43 25.00 1.71
CA PRO A 751 -29.64 25.39 3.10
C PRO A 751 -30.02 24.22 4.03
N GLU A 752 -30.94 23.35 3.59
CA GLU A 752 -31.37 22.17 4.35
C GLU A 752 -30.21 21.18 4.53
N PHE A 753 -29.41 20.97 3.48
CA PHE A 753 -28.19 20.17 3.60
C PHE A 753 -27.20 20.74 4.63
N VAL A 754 -27.01 22.06 4.66
CA VAL A 754 -26.11 22.71 5.62
C VAL A 754 -26.61 22.52 7.05
N GLU A 755 -27.93 22.61 7.28
CA GLU A 755 -28.53 22.32 8.58
C GLU A 755 -28.27 20.88 9.03
N MET A 756 -28.52 19.90 8.14
CA MET A 756 -28.21 18.49 8.41
C MET A 756 -26.70 18.25 8.65
N PHE A 757 -25.85 18.97 7.93
CA PHE A 757 -24.39 18.84 8.06
C PHE A 757 -23.87 19.42 9.36
N ASP A 758 -24.35 20.60 9.77
CA ASP A 758 -23.85 21.32 10.95
C ASP A 758 -24.44 20.78 12.26
N ASP A 759 -25.47 19.91 12.21
CA ASP A 759 -26.03 19.23 13.38
C ASP A 759 -24.92 18.52 14.18
N LEU A 760 -24.87 18.77 15.49
CA LEU A 760 -23.86 18.22 16.39
C LEU A 760 -24.15 16.77 16.75
N ASP A 761 -25.41 16.40 16.91
CA ASP A 761 -25.80 15.08 17.37
C ASP A 761 -25.88 14.10 16.19
N TRP A 762 -26.37 14.56 15.04
CA TRP A 762 -26.68 13.72 13.88
C TRP A 762 -25.85 14.03 12.64
N GLY A 763 -25.19 15.19 12.58
CA GLY A 763 -24.42 15.67 11.42
C GLY A 763 -22.91 15.47 11.51
N PHE A 764 -22.17 16.29 10.75
CA PHE A 764 -20.72 16.46 10.77
C PHE A 764 -20.32 17.85 11.32
N GLY A 765 -21.00 18.32 12.37
CA GLY A 765 -20.82 19.66 12.97
C GLY A 765 -19.44 19.96 13.57
N ILE A 766 -18.45 19.07 13.41
CA ILE A 766 -17.06 19.26 13.86
C ILE A 766 -16.25 20.24 12.99
N LEU A 767 -16.72 20.56 11.79
CA LEU A 767 -15.93 21.28 10.78
C LEU A 767 -15.38 22.64 11.27
N ASN A 768 -16.16 23.39 12.05
CA ASN A 768 -15.70 24.68 12.59
C ASN A 768 -14.56 24.52 13.61
N LEU A 769 -14.60 23.46 14.43
CA LEU A 769 -13.51 23.14 15.35
C LEU A 769 -12.27 22.70 14.58
N LEU A 770 -12.43 21.92 13.51
CA LEU A 770 -11.33 21.52 12.64
C LEU A 770 -10.63 22.73 12.00
N ALA A 771 -11.41 23.66 11.43
CA ALA A 771 -10.90 24.89 10.83
C ALA A 771 -10.16 25.78 11.85
N LYS A 772 -10.65 25.84 13.10
CA LYS A 772 -9.94 26.52 14.20
C LYS A 772 -8.57 25.91 14.48
N LEU A 773 -8.46 24.57 14.49
CA LEU A 773 -7.17 23.88 14.73
C LEU A 773 -6.18 24.02 13.56
N GLU A 774 -6.67 24.13 12.33
CA GLU A 774 -5.83 24.33 11.14
C GLU A 774 -4.99 25.62 11.23
N GLY A 775 -5.55 26.70 11.79
CA GLY A 775 -4.82 27.95 12.03
C GLY A 775 -3.84 27.91 13.20
N GLY A 776 -3.99 26.95 14.12
CA GLY A 776 -3.26 26.90 15.40
C GLY A 776 -1.94 26.12 15.39
N ASP A 777 -1.71 25.27 14.39
CA ASP A 777 -0.63 24.24 14.42
C ASP A 777 0.80 24.77 14.58
N ARG A 778 1.06 26.03 14.24
CA ARG A 778 2.40 26.64 14.31
C ARG A 778 2.58 27.55 15.52
N LEU A 779 1.54 27.77 16.31
CA LEU A 779 1.58 28.69 17.45
C LEU A 779 2.31 28.04 18.62
N ARG A 780 3.24 28.80 19.21
CA ARG A 780 4.03 28.38 20.38
C ARG A 780 3.74 29.30 21.56
N HIS A 781 3.49 28.73 22.73
CA HIS A 781 3.19 29.47 23.95
C HIS A 781 4.45 29.69 24.83
N GLN A 782 5.39 30.52 24.38
CA GLN A 782 6.64 30.90 25.10
C GLN A 782 7.44 29.74 25.77
N GLY A 783 7.30 28.50 25.29
CA GLY A 783 7.95 27.32 25.90
C GLY A 783 7.30 26.81 27.19
N LEU A 784 6.05 27.22 27.50
CA LEU A 784 5.30 26.67 28.63
C LEU A 784 5.06 25.17 28.44
N PRO A 785 5.49 24.31 29.39
CA PRO A 785 5.27 22.88 29.30
C PRO A 785 3.85 22.50 29.73
N CYS A 786 3.36 21.41 29.16
CA CYS A 786 2.17 20.71 29.64
C CYS A 786 2.44 20.12 31.03
N ALA A 787 1.51 20.29 31.96
CA ALA A 787 1.65 19.79 33.33
C ALA A 787 1.63 18.25 33.43
N VAL A 788 1.12 17.57 32.40
CA VAL A 788 1.06 16.11 32.34
C VAL A 788 2.27 15.56 31.57
N CYS A 789 2.39 15.86 30.28
CA CYS A 789 3.45 15.25 29.45
C CYS A 789 4.78 16.00 29.49
N SER A 790 4.87 17.15 30.17
CA SER A 790 6.07 18.01 30.25
C SER A 790 6.62 18.53 28.91
N TYR A 791 5.98 18.24 27.78
CA TYR A 791 6.34 18.79 26.48
C TYR A 791 5.89 20.25 26.33
N PRO A 792 6.63 21.09 25.59
CA PRO A 792 6.20 22.44 25.23
C PRO A 792 4.83 22.41 24.53
N ILE A 793 3.93 23.30 24.94
CA ILE A 793 2.59 23.38 24.36
C ILE A 793 2.66 24.05 22.98
N MET A 794 2.23 23.29 21.97
CA MET A 794 2.07 23.70 20.58
C MET A 794 0.57 23.76 20.24
N GLY A 795 0.13 24.82 19.56
CA GLY A 795 -1.29 25.07 19.30
C GLY A 795 -2.05 25.49 20.55
N SER A 796 -3.35 25.19 20.63
CA SER A 796 -4.22 25.64 21.73
C SER A 796 -3.69 25.25 23.12
N ARG A 797 -3.68 26.22 24.04
CA ARG A 797 -3.34 26.02 25.45
C ARG A 797 -4.60 26.01 26.31
N PHE A 798 -4.79 24.93 27.06
CA PHE A 798 -5.91 24.79 28.00
C PHE A 798 -5.40 25.07 29.42
N LYS A 799 -5.83 26.19 29.99
CA LYS A 799 -5.48 26.59 31.34
C LYS A 799 -6.61 26.24 32.29
N GLU A 800 -6.30 25.52 33.35
CA GLU A 800 -7.25 25.32 34.44
C GLU A 800 -7.32 26.62 35.29
N VAL A 801 -8.52 27.05 35.67
CA VAL A 801 -8.76 28.39 36.24
C VAL A 801 -8.45 28.45 37.74
N THR A 802 -8.62 27.36 38.49
CA THR A 802 -8.48 27.33 39.95
C THR A 802 -7.02 27.09 40.41
N SER A 803 -6.44 25.97 39.99
CA SER A 803 -5.06 25.50 40.21
C SER A 803 -4.04 26.07 39.22
N ASN A 804 -4.46 26.75 38.16
CA ASN A 804 -3.59 27.49 37.23
C ASN A 804 -2.55 26.66 36.44
N PHE A 805 -2.70 25.34 36.35
CA PHE A 805 -1.84 24.52 35.49
C PHE A 805 -2.28 24.56 34.01
N ASN A 806 -1.40 24.11 33.12
CA ASN A 806 -1.63 24.14 31.66
C ASN A 806 -1.60 22.74 31.07
N LEU A 807 -2.50 22.45 30.14
CA LEU A 807 -2.53 21.23 29.35
C LEU A 807 -2.38 21.58 27.86
N CYS A 808 -1.71 20.69 27.12
CA CYS A 808 -1.80 20.67 25.66
C CYS A 808 -3.14 20.08 25.21
N SER A 809 -3.51 20.31 23.94
CA SER A 809 -4.77 19.82 23.37
C SER A 809 -4.98 18.32 23.56
N THR A 810 -3.93 17.49 23.41
CA THR A 810 -4.00 16.05 23.59
C THR A 810 -4.35 15.67 25.02
N CYS A 811 -3.59 16.15 26.02
CA CYS A 811 -3.84 15.83 27.42
C CYS A 811 -5.22 16.35 27.89
N TYR A 812 -5.65 17.51 27.42
CA TYR A 812 -6.99 18.02 27.69
C TYR A 812 -8.08 17.13 27.06
N SER A 813 -7.94 16.74 25.79
CA SER A 813 -8.90 15.86 25.11
C SER A 813 -9.04 14.50 25.80
N GLU A 814 -7.93 13.95 26.28
CA GLU A 814 -7.89 12.68 27.02
C GLU A 814 -8.38 12.81 28.46
N GLY A 815 -8.53 14.04 28.99
CA GLY A 815 -8.92 14.32 30.38
C GLY A 815 -7.85 13.99 31.40
N LYS A 816 -6.58 14.06 31.00
CA LYS A 816 -5.46 13.84 31.90
C LYS A 816 -5.20 15.09 32.71
N VAL A 817 -5.14 14.93 34.03
CA VAL A 817 -4.75 15.98 34.99
C VAL A 817 -3.62 15.47 35.89
N PRO A 818 -2.72 16.34 36.39
CA PRO A 818 -1.66 15.90 37.29
C PRO A 818 -2.25 15.44 38.64
N THR A 819 -1.71 14.37 39.21
CA THR A 819 -2.18 13.83 40.50
C THR A 819 -2.00 14.82 41.66
N SER A 820 -1.03 15.72 41.56
CA SER A 820 -0.78 16.78 42.54
C SER A 820 -1.88 17.84 42.63
N PHE A 821 -2.78 17.91 41.65
CA PHE A 821 -3.88 18.88 41.58
C PHE A 821 -5.24 18.18 41.53
N LYS A 822 -5.43 17.12 42.33
CA LYS A 822 -6.71 16.41 42.43
C LYS A 822 -7.81 17.35 42.94
N GLN A 823 -8.91 17.46 42.20
CA GLN A 823 -10.10 18.24 42.49
C GLN A 823 -11.34 17.47 42.06
N ASP A 824 -12.50 17.83 42.62
CA ASP A 824 -13.79 17.21 42.27
C ASP A 824 -14.27 17.66 40.89
N GLU A 825 -14.06 18.94 40.57
CA GLU A 825 -14.43 19.55 39.29
C GLU A 825 -13.30 20.45 38.77
N TYR A 826 -13.15 20.49 37.46
CA TYR A 826 -12.12 21.28 36.78
C TYR A 826 -12.73 22.24 35.78
N ASN A 827 -12.31 23.51 35.82
CA ASN A 827 -12.78 24.54 34.90
C ASN A 827 -11.64 24.98 33.98
N PHE A 828 -11.75 24.69 32.68
CA PHE A 828 -10.72 25.02 31.71
C PHE A 828 -11.08 26.20 30.82
N ARG A 829 -10.07 27.00 30.52
CA ARG A 829 -10.13 28.08 29.54
C ARG A 829 -9.09 27.86 28.45
N GLU A 830 -9.54 27.93 27.20
CA GLU A 830 -8.67 27.81 26.04
C GLU A 830 -8.07 29.16 25.63
N TYR A 831 -6.81 29.13 25.23
CA TYR A 831 -6.07 30.26 24.66
C TYR A 831 -5.46 29.85 23.33
N GLY A 832 -5.74 30.61 22.26
CA GLY A 832 -5.15 30.37 20.94
C GLY A 832 -3.80 31.06 20.78
N ILE A 833 -3.63 32.26 21.37
CA ILE A 833 -2.39 33.06 21.30
C ILE A 833 -2.09 33.64 22.69
N ASP A 834 -0.80 33.82 23.01
CA ASP A 834 -0.37 34.36 24.30
C ASP A 834 -0.92 35.76 24.61
N THR A 835 -1.18 36.59 23.60
CA THR A 835 -1.75 37.93 23.78
C THR A 835 -3.15 37.91 24.38
N GLU A 836 -3.96 36.90 24.08
CA GLU A 836 -5.29 36.70 24.71
C GLU A 836 -5.15 36.41 26.20
N SER A 837 -4.14 35.61 26.57
CA SER A 837 -3.86 35.30 27.97
C SER A 837 -3.38 36.52 28.76
N MET A 838 -2.64 37.42 28.11
CA MET A 838 -2.19 38.68 28.72
C MET A 838 -3.37 39.62 28.98
N LYS A 839 -4.28 39.78 28.01
CA LYS A 839 -5.49 40.62 28.17
C LYS A 839 -6.35 40.20 29.37
N ASP A 840 -6.48 38.89 29.62
CA ASP A 840 -7.20 38.38 30.80
C ASP A 840 -6.49 38.70 32.12
N ARG A 841 -5.15 38.59 32.17
CA ARG A 841 -4.39 39.00 33.36
C ARG A 841 -4.65 40.48 33.68
N PHE A 842 -4.64 41.35 32.68
CA PHE A 842 -4.90 42.78 32.86
C PHE A 842 -6.36 43.11 33.23
N LYS A 843 -7.35 42.36 32.72
CA LYS A 843 -8.75 42.51 33.17
C LYS A 843 -8.94 42.13 34.64
N PHE A 844 -8.23 41.11 35.12
CA PHE A 844 -8.24 40.72 36.54
C PHE A 844 -7.62 41.78 37.45
N PHE A 845 -6.60 42.50 36.97
CA PHE A 845 -6.04 43.67 37.67
C PHE A 845 -7.01 44.85 37.72
N ASN A 846 -7.78 45.10 36.65
CA ASN A 846 -8.77 46.18 36.64
C ASN A 846 -9.99 45.88 37.52
N LEU A 847 -10.40 44.61 37.65
CA LEU A 847 -11.48 44.21 38.58
C LEU A 847 -11.08 44.30 40.05
N ARG A 848 -9.79 44.13 40.39
CA ARG A 848 -9.25 44.38 41.73
C ARG A 848 -9.04 45.86 42.06
N ASN A 849 -9.11 46.75 41.06
CA ASN A 849 -8.92 48.19 41.22
C ASN A 849 -10.23 49.00 41.19
N SER A 850 -11.41 48.36 41.30
CA SER A 850 -12.64 49.09 41.60
C SER A 850 -12.66 49.46 43.10
N PRO A 851 -12.66 50.75 43.48
CA PRO A 851 -12.77 51.16 44.87
C PRO A 851 -14.23 51.02 45.30
N GLY A 852 -14.57 49.94 45.97
CA GLY A 852 -15.92 49.74 46.49
C GLY A 852 -16.02 48.58 47.46
N SER A 853 -16.12 48.91 48.75
CA SER A 853 -16.40 48.02 49.89
C SER A 853 -15.21 47.29 50.52
N MET A 854 -14.25 48.04 51.06
CA MET A 854 -13.78 47.76 52.43
C MET A 854 -14.84 48.33 53.40
N LYS A 855 -15.66 47.46 53.98
CA LYS A 855 -16.30 47.72 55.27
C LYS A 855 -15.81 46.67 56.26
N GLN A 856 -15.36 47.18 57.41
CA GLN A 856 -15.13 46.52 58.70
C GLN A 856 -16.11 45.35 58.91
N GLN A 857 -15.73 44.15 59.34
CA GLN A 857 -15.02 43.76 60.56
C GLN A 857 -14.35 42.40 60.38
#